data_AF-A0A139XDZ9-F1
#
_entry.id   AF-A0A139XDZ9-F1
#
_cell.length_a   1.000
_cell.length_b   1.000
_cell.length_c   1.000
_cell.angle_alpha   90.00
_cell.angle_beta   90.00
_cell.angle_gamma   90.00
#
_symmetry.space_group_name_H-M   'P 1'
#
loop_
_entity.id
_entity.type
_entity.pdbx_description
1 polymer ?
#
loop_
_entity_poly.entity_id
_entity_poly.type
_entity_poly.pdbx_seq_one_letter_code
_entity_poly.pdbx_strand_id
1 'polypeptide(L)'
;MTSSYSAAQIQVLEGLEPVRKRPGMYIGTTGPRGLHHLVYEVVDNSIDEALAGHCTHVEVDLNADGSVTVVDDGRGIPTDIHPQTGKSALETVLTVLHAGGKFGSGGYKVSGGLHGVGVSVVNALSEWVEVTVWRDKKVHTQRYERGVPMTELVAKPSQEDRTGTAVNFKPDTQIFTTTIEFDYTTLSSRLRELAYLNAGVKITFTDNRLELLKNDQPRVETYEYRGGIREYIAYMNRDKQPLHEEIVYVQGERNNVQIEVALQWCTDAYTDNVLGFANNIRTVDGGTHLEGLKAVLTRTLNAIARKRNKIKENEPNLSGEHVREGLTGVISVKVPDPEFEGQTKTKLGNTEVRGIVDSLVGETLTEYLEFRPSIADSILDKAIQAFKAAEAARHARELVRRKSVLESSPLPGKLADCSTRDPKESEIFIVEGDSAGGSAKQGRDRRFQAILPLRGKILNIEKTDDSKIYKNTEIQALITALGLGVKGEEFDASQLRYHRIVIMSVAGDEPTLVMDNTGRTEFVSIGRLIDDCVEGRRTVDEYQVVSFDQVTHATRFRPLKAVIRHGHEEPMYKLTTRYNRSVKVTSSHSVFVYEDGQVQLKKGNEVKTGDILVASRRLPRPQDCPTRIDLLETFYRAELTKGLYVKGEDVRRVAASRVLAKVERSDLLSEPRIAVETNDWQRLIVARRQSGKSQMQVASACGVKQPITISHWERGINKPILSQFLSYLDAIGWDDTVVYEQLPSKLDEWLAQDDTSKNARWRKVSCYKPLDEFTSSEVAQLSDDVQIVPQAHGEKAFARYLPITRELMWLLGWYVAEGTLSKHQVSLNLGKKDEQFIPEIKAAVEAVFGETPRQYNDPNSDGIKLYFHSVAAARLLRAWNVAELAHQKKLPDILFSVSEELQLAFLESYFLGDGTTVGKHLSFTTNSVQLKDGLLYLLGQLGIIAANSYHQPSQNPDALIQTRHPYYSITICGKEQIAKCRQIWQRHANAQKLEVLLASVARKAQDYVHISDDLMGLRVIRAEEIEPVGEYVYDFSVQDDENFVCGTGGLCAHNTDADVDGAHIRTLLLTFFYRYQRALIEQGYIYIACPPLYKVERGKNHKYLYSDRELQEHVRTFPENANYTIQRFKGLGEMMPQQLWDTTMDPAQRTLKQVEIEDAAEADRIFTILMGDRVAPRREFIETYGSKLNLMDLDI
;
A
#
# COMPACT_ATOMS: atom_id res chain seq x y z
N MET A 1 -56.93 -8.70 -11.98
CA MET A 1 -57.41 -7.39 -12.50
C MET A 1 -56.25 -6.78 -13.29
N THR A 2 -56.49 -6.21 -14.46
CA THR A 2 -55.46 -5.45 -15.20
C THR A 2 -55.33 -4.06 -14.59
N SER A 3 -54.15 -3.71 -14.08
CA SER A 3 -53.85 -2.34 -13.66
C SER A 3 -53.72 -1.46 -14.90
N SER A 4 -54.71 -0.62 -15.17
CA SER A 4 -54.70 0.29 -16.32
C SER A 4 -53.75 1.46 -16.05
N TYR A 5 -52.65 1.52 -16.81
CA TYR A 5 -51.79 2.69 -16.83
C TYR A 5 -52.60 3.92 -17.26
N SER A 6 -52.57 4.97 -16.46
CA SER A 6 -53.45 6.14 -16.59
C SER A 6 -52.71 7.41 -16.20
N ALA A 7 -53.23 8.58 -16.59
CA ALA A 7 -52.57 9.87 -16.33
C ALA A 7 -52.29 10.11 -14.82
N ALA A 8 -53.10 9.57 -13.92
CA ALA A 8 -52.89 9.63 -12.47
C ALA A 8 -51.66 8.83 -11.96
N GLN A 9 -51.02 8.02 -12.81
CA GLN A 9 -49.76 7.33 -12.53
C GLN A 9 -48.53 8.09 -13.07
N ILE A 10 -48.73 9.22 -13.75
CA ILE A 10 -47.64 10.11 -14.17
C ILE A 10 -47.37 11.09 -13.02
N GLN A 11 -46.36 10.80 -12.20
CA GLN A 11 -45.92 11.72 -11.15
C GLN A 11 -45.00 12.80 -11.75
N VAL A 12 -45.49 14.04 -11.76
CA VAL A 12 -44.64 15.24 -11.87
C VAL A 12 -43.94 15.45 -10.52
N LEU A 13 -42.70 15.92 -10.55
CA LEU A 13 -41.88 16.25 -9.37
C LEU A 13 -41.49 17.73 -9.50
N GLU A 14 -41.80 18.52 -8.48
CA GLU A 14 -41.66 19.99 -8.54
C GLU A 14 -40.45 20.50 -7.74
N GLY A 15 -39.94 21.67 -8.13
CA GLY A 15 -38.78 22.31 -7.47
C GLY A 15 -37.54 21.39 -7.43
N LEU A 16 -37.15 21.01 -6.21
CA LEU A 16 -35.95 20.19 -5.94
C LEU A 16 -36.26 18.71 -5.63
N GLU A 17 -37.52 18.28 -5.68
CA GLU A 17 -37.89 16.86 -5.58
C GLU A 17 -37.18 15.95 -6.60
N PRO A 18 -36.98 16.34 -7.89
CA PRO A 18 -36.25 15.51 -8.85
C PRO A 18 -34.83 15.15 -8.39
N VAL A 19 -34.14 16.11 -7.75
CA VAL A 19 -32.78 15.95 -7.23
C VAL A 19 -32.76 14.96 -6.08
N ARG A 20 -33.64 15.15 -5.08
CA ARG A 20 -33.73 14.25 -3.92
C ARG A 20 -34.16 12.83 -4.29
N LYS A 21 -34.95 12.67 -5.35
CA LYS A 21 -35.44 11.36 -5.82
C LYS A 21 -34.48 10.64 -6.79
N ARG A 22 -33.52 11.36 -7.40
CA ARG A 22 -32.49 10.80 -8.30
C ARG A 22 -31.12 11.47 -8.13
N PRO A 23 -30.53 11.50 -6.92
CA PRO A 23 -29.31 12.26 -6.61
C PRO A 23 -28.12 11.92 -7.52
N GLY A 24 -27.93 10.65 -7.88
CA GLY A 24 -26.84 10.22 -8.77
C GLY A 24 -26.83 10.86 -10.16
N MET A 25 -27.97 11.37 -10.65
CA MET A 25 -28.02 12.12 -11.91
C MET A 25 -27.37 13.52 -11.81
N TYR A 26 -27.18 14.03 -10.60
CA TYR A 26 -26.67 15.39 -10.33
C TYR A 26 -25.27 15.38 -9.69
N ILE A 27 -24.99 14.42 -8.80
CA ILE A 27 -23.70 14.28 -8.07
C ILE A 27 -22.96 12.97 -8.37
N GLY A 28 -23.36 12.24 -9.42
CA GLY A 28 -22.78 10.97 -9.84
C GLY A 28 -23.23 9.77 -8.99
N THR A 29 -23.00 9.80 -7.67
CA THR A 29 -23.39 8.72 -6.75
C THR A 29 -23.87 9.28 -5.39
N THR A 30 -24.48 8.45 -4.55
CA THR A 30 -24.75 8.75 -3.12
C THR A 30 -23.67 8.20 -2.17
N GLY A 31 -22.56 7.72 -2.73
CA GLY A 31 -21.39 7.28 -1.97
C GLY A 31 -20.40 8.42 -1.69
N PRO A 32 -19.18 8.10 -1.21
CA PRO A 32 -18.18 9.10 -0.83
C PRO A 32 -17.93 10.17 -1.90
N ARG A 33 -17.81 9.77 -3.18
CA ARG A 33 -17.57 10.70 -4.30
C ARG A 33 -18.63 11.80 -4.40
N GLY A 34 -19.91 11.46 -4.28
CA GLY A 34 -21.00 12.44 -4.38
C GLY A 34 -21.13 13.32 -3.14
N LEU A 35 -20.76 12.80 -1.96
CA LEU A 35 -20.69 13.58 -0.72
C LEU A 35 -19.66 14.72 -0.86
N HIS A 36 -18.45 14.42 -1.32
CA HIS A 36 -17.41 15.43 -1.59
C HIS A 36 -17.78 16.39 -2.72
N HIS A 37 -18.53 15.91 -3.72
CA HIS A 37 -19.03 16.76 -4.81
C HIS A 37 -19.90 17.93 -4.30
N LEU A 38 -20.61 17.77 -3.18
CA LEU A 38 -21.34 18.89 -2.56
C LEU A 38 -20.42 20.03 -2.14
N VAL A 39 -19.25 19.73 -1.54
CA VAL A 39 -18.26 20.74 -1.15
C VAL A 39 -17.65 21.38 -2.40
N TYR A 40 -17.35 20.58 -3.43
CA TYR A 40 -16.78 21.07 -4.69
C TYR A 40 -17.70 22.09 -5.38
N GLU A 41 -19.01 21.84 -5.47
CA GLU A 41 -19.94 22.80 -6.09
C GLU A 41 -20.03 24.12 -5.31
N VAL A 42 -19.83 24.13 -3.98
CA VAL A 42 -19.78 25.39 -3.21
C VAL A 42 -18.44 26.10 -3.41
N VAL A 43 -17.32 25.38 -3.29
CA VAL A 43 -15.96 25.93 -3.44
C VAL A 43 -15.70 26.44 -4.86
N ASP A 44 -16.11 25.71 -5.90
CA ASP A 44 -15.95 26.16 -7.29
C ASP A 44 -16.76 27.45 -7.57
N ASN A 45 -17.85 27.73 -6.83
CA ASN A 45 -18.55 29.02 -6.89
C ASN A 45 -17.73 30.16 -6.27
N SER A 46 -17.08 29.94 -5.12
CA SER A 46 -16.16 30.92 -4.52
C SER A 46 -14.91 31.16 -5.39
N ILE A 47 -14.39 30.12 -6.04
CA ILE A 47 -13.30 30.22 -7.00
C ILE A 47 -13.72 30.95 -8.29
N ASP A 48 -14.98 30.85 -8.73
CA ASP A 48 -15.48 31.65 -9.86
C ASP A 48 -15.55 33.16 -9.52
N GLU A 49 -15.74 33.57 -8.25
CA GLU A 49 -15.56 34.97 -7.81
C GLU A 49 -14.08 35.39 -7.78
N ALA A 50 -13.17 34.46 -7.50
CA ALA A 50 -11.73 34.71 -7.53
C ALA A 50 -11.19 34.83 -8.96
N LEU A 51 -11.69 34.00 -9.90
CA LEU A 51 -11.45 34.14 -11.34
C LEU A 51 -12.00 35.47 -11.89
N ALA A 52 -13.08 35.98 -11.32
CA ALA A 52 -13.61 37.32 -11.64
C ALA A 52 -12.77 38.47 -11.03
N GLY A 53 -11.74 38.17 -10.22
CA GLY A 53 -10.85 39.16 -9.60
C GLY A 53 -11.44 39.86 -8.37
N HIS A 54 -12.45 39.25 -7.73
CA HIS A 54 -13.15 39.85 -6.58
C HIS A 54 -12.94 39.13 -5.25
N CYS A 55 -12.67 37.82 -5.27
CA CYS A 55 -12.30 37.04 -4.07
C CYS A 55 -10.76 36.85 -4.03
N THR A 56 -10.17 36.97 -2.83
CA THR A 56 -8.74 36.73 -2.56
C THR A 56 -8.51 35.64 -1.52
N HIS A 57 -9.48 35.37 -0.65
CA HIS A 57 -9.39 34.38 0.42
C HIS A 57 -10.68 33.55 0.52
N VAL A 58 -10.54 32.24 0.38
CA VAL A 58 -11.60 31.25 0.65
C VAL A 58 -11.28 30.50 1.95
N GLU A 59 -12.26 30.35 2.83
CA GLU A 59 -12.19 29.52 4.04
C GLU A 59 -13.11 28.31 3.86
N VAL A 60 -12.64 27.12 4.25
CA VAL A 60 -13.42 25.87 4.24
C VAL A 60 -13.23 25.19 5.58
N ASP A 61 -14.31 25.04 6.34
CA ASP A 61 -14.30 24.45 7.69
C ASP A 61 -15.14 23.17 7.74
N LEU A 62 -14.54 22.07 8.19
CA LEU A 62 -15.28 20.86 8.57
C LEU A 62 -15.68 20.97 10.05
N ASN A 63 -16.98 21.01 10.33
CA ASN A 63 -17.50 21.29 11.66
C ASN A 63 -17.70 20.01 12.49
N ALA A 64 -17.62 20.15 13.81
CA ALA A 64 -17.75 19.04 14.77
C ALA A 64 -19.11 18.31 14.71
N ASP A 65 -20.17 18.95 14.18
CA ASP A 65 -21.49 18.33 14.01
C ASP A 65 -21.68 17.60 12.67
N GLY A 66 -20.66 17.59 11.81
CA GLY A 66 -20.73 17.02 10.45
C GLY A 66 -21.24 17.98 9.37
N SER A 67 -21.44 19.26 9.67
CA SER A 67 -21.65 20.29 8.65
C SER A 67 -20.33 20.79 8.02
N VAL A 68 -20.42 21.48 6.89
CA VAL A 68 -19.31 22.16 6.22
C VAL A 68 -19.66 23.63 6.01
N THR A 69 -18.78 24.50 6.46
CA THR A 69 -18.81 25.93 6.12
C THR A 69 -17.87 26.18 4.94
N VAL A 70 -18.32 26.93 3.93
CA VAL A 70 -17.45 27.57 2.93
C VAL A 70 -17.71 29.06 2.97
N VAL A 71 -16.66 29.87 3.01
CA VAL A 71 -16.73 31.33 3.10
C VAL A 71 -15.82 31.97 2.04
N ASP A 72 -16.32 33.00 1.36
CA ASP A 72 -15.57 33.86 0.46
C ASP A 72 -15.55 35.33 0.93
N ASP A 73 -14.58 36.11 0.40
CA ASP A 73 -14.47 37.57 0.51
C ASP A 73 -14.93 38.30 -0.78
N GLY A 74 -15.68 37.61 -1.65
CA GLY A 74 -16.11 38.10 -2.97
C GLY A 74 -17.24 39.13 -2.94
N ARG A 75 -18.03 39.23 -4.02
CA ARG A 75 -19.09 40.25 -4.16
C ARG A 75 -20.38 39.94 -3.39
N GLY A 76 -20.51 38.73 -2.85
CA GLY A 76 -21.73 38.20 -2.24
C GLY A 76 -22.86 37.93 -3.23
N ILE A 77 -23.57 36.82 -3.08
CA ILE A 77 -24.74 36.46 -3.92
C ILE A 77 -25.77 37.62 -3.91
N PRO A 78 -26.34 38.04 -5.06
CA PRO A 78 -27.36 39.10 -5.09
C PRO A 78 -28.58 38.78 -4.19
N THR A 79 -29.05 39.79 -3.46
CA THR A 79 -30.14 39.66 -2.48
C THR A 79 -31.44 40.37 -2.89
N ASP A 80 -31.41 41.15 -3.97
CA ASP A 80 -32.56 41.85 -4.55
C ASP A 80 -33.67 40.90 -5.04
N ILE A 81 -34.88 41.43 -5.25
CA ILE A 81 -36.00 40.64 -5.80
C ILE A 81 -35.77 40.34 -7.29
N HIS A 82 -35.77 39.06 -7.65
CA HIS A 82 -35.56 38.59 -9.01
C HIS A 82 -36.86 38.73 -9.85
N PRO A 83 -36.83 39.42 -11.00
CA PRO A 83 -38.05 39.92 -11.66
C PRO A 83 -38.97 38.84 -12.26
N GLN A 84 -38.47 37.62 -12.48
CA GLN A 84 -39.29 36.52 -13.02
C GLN A 84 -39.89 35.61 -11.93
N THR A 85 -39.26 35.52 -10.77
CA THR A 85 -39.65 34.59 -9.69
C THR A 85 -40.34 35.29 -8.51
N GLY A 86 -40.23 36.61 -8.39
CA GLY A 86 -40.82 37.40 -7.30
C GLY A 86 -40.20 37.18 -5.91
N LYS A 87 -39.21 36.28 -5.82
CA LYS A 87 -38.42 35.93 -4.63
C LYS A 87 -37.12 36.73 -4.61
N SER A 88 -36.36 36.66 -3.51
CA SER A 88 -34.97 37.13 -3.53
C SER A 88 -34.15 36.34 -4.57
N ALA A 89 -33.11 36.96 -5.14
CA ALA A 89 -32.21 36.29 -6.06
C ALA A 89 -31.44 35.15 -5.37
N LEU A 90 -31.07 35.33 -4.09
CA LEU A 90 -30.51 34.28 -3.22
C LEU A 90 -31.43 33.04 -3.13
N GLU A 91 -32.70 33.23 -2.79
CA GLU A 91 -33.67 32.13 -2.72
C GLU A 91 -33.92 31.53 -4.10
N THR A 92 -33.85 32.32 -5.16
CA THR A 92 -33.98 31.85 -6.54
C THR A 92 -32.84 30.90 -6.93
N VAL A 93 -31.57 31.24 -6.68
CA VAL A 93 -30.44 30.32 -6.97
C VAL A 93 -30.37 29.09 -6.04
N LEU A 94 -31.01 29.15 -4.87
CA LEU A 94 -31.05 28.03 -3.92
C LEU A 94 -32.25 27.11 -4.09
N THR A 95 -33.35 27.54 -4.72
CA THR A 95 -34.60 26.76 -4.83
C THR A 95 -35.04 26.42 -6.26
N VAL A 96 -34.41 27.01 -7.28
CA VAL A 96 -34.76 26.80 -8.70
C VAL A 96 -33.57 26.21 -9.46
N LEU A 97 -33.78 25.05 -10.09
CA LEU A 97 -32.79 24.43 -10.99
C LEU A 97 -32.57 25.33 -12.22
N HIS A 98 -31.31 25.43 -12.66
CA HIS A 98 -30.89 26.28 -13.78
C HIS A 98 -31.14 27.79 -13.56
N ALA A 99 -31.10 28.25 -12.30
CA ALA A 99 -31.04 29.66 -11.96
C ALA A 99 -29.59 30.08 -11.62
N GLY A 100 -29.13 31.20 -12.18
CA GLY A 100 -27.82 31.77 -11.83
C GLY A 100 -27.30 32.81 -12.83
N GLY A 101 -26.36 33.65 -12.37
CA GLY A 101 -25.74 34.70 -13.20
C GLY A 101 -24.72 34.21 -14.24
N LYS A 102 -24.65 32.90 -14.49
CA LYS A 102 -23.65 32.23 -15.35
C LYS A 102 -24.17 31.91 -16.77
N PHE A 103 -25.45 32.18 -17.06
CA PHE A 103 -26.08 31.97 -18.37
C PHE A 103 -26.11 33.22 -19.29
N GLY A 104 -25.42 34.30 -18.91
CA GLY A 104 -25.45 35.57 -19.64
C GLY A 104 -24.12 36.31 -19.59
N SER A 105 -23.77 36.97 -20.69
CA SER A 105 -22.46 37.56 -21.00
C SER A 105 -22.07 38.79 -20.16
N GLY A 106 -22.54 38.90 -18.92
CA GLY A 106 -22.33 40.05 -18.03
C GLY A 106 -22.09 39.73 -16.55
N GLY A 107 -22.25 38.48 -16.10
CA GLY A 107 -22.00 38.10 -14.69
C GLY A 107 -20.56 37.69 -14.39
N TYR A 108 -19.98 36.87 -15.29
CA TYR A 108 -18.62 36.32 -15.22
C TYR A 108 -18.03 36.32 -16.64
N LYS A 109 -16.73 36.65 -16.81
CA LYS A 109 -16.04 36.58 -18.12
C LYS A 109 -15.61 35.15 -18.48
N VAL A 110 -15.33 34.33 -17.45
CA VAL A 110 -14.92 32.92 -17.49
C VAL A 110 -15.49 32.29 -16.21
N SER A 111 -16.05 31.08 -16.28
CA SER A 111 -16.49 30.34 -15.07
C SER A 111 -16.56 28.83 -15.29
N GLY A 112 -16.42 28.03 -14.22
CA GLY A 112 -16.65 26.58 -14.27
C GLY A 112 -18.13 26.18 -14.11
N GLY A 113 -18.95 27.03 -13.49
CA GLY A 113 -20.32 26.73 -13.06
C GLY A 113 -21.42 26.79 -14.13
N LEU A 114 -21.23 26.19 -15.31
CA LEU A 114 -22.13 26.33 -16.48
C LEU A 114 -23.62 26.06 -16.28
N HIS A 115 -23.99 25.10 -15.43
CA HIS A 115 -25.33 24.51 -15.46
C HIS A 115 -26.34 25.13 -14.47
N GLY A 116 -25.94 26.09 -13.64
CA GLY A 116 -26.84 26.81 -12.72
C GLY A 116 -27.62 25.90 -11.74
N VAL A 117 -27.05 24.74 -11.37
CA VAL A 117 -27.71 23.77 -10.47
C VAL A 117 -26.93 23.50 -9.18
N GLY A 118 -25.61 23.70 -9.16
CA GLY A 118 -24.71 23.27 -8.07
C GLY A 118 -25.22 23.57 -6.66
N VAL A 119 -25.36 24.85 -6.30
CA VAL A 119 -25.78 25.25 -4.95
C VAL A 119 -27.24 24.84 -4.63
N SER A 120 -28.13 24.77 -5.62
CA SER A 120 -29.49 24.25 -5.44
C SER A 120 -29.53 22.72 -5.21
N VAL A 121 -28.58 21.98 -5.78
CA VAL A 121 -28.39 20.54 -5.53
C VAL A 121 -27.81 20.31 -4.13
N VAL A 122 -26.87 21.14 -3.69
CA VAL A 122 -26.38 21.14 -2.30
C VAL A 122 -27.53 21.41 -1.32
N ASN A 123 -28.40 22.38 -1.61
CA ASN A 123 -29.60 22.66 -0.82
C ASN A 123 -30.58 21.47 -0.81
N ALA A 124 -30.84 20.87 -1.97
CA ALA A 124 -31.72 19.70 -2.10
C ALA A 124 -31.23 18.49 -1.27
N LEU A 125 -29.92 18.21 -1.30
CA LEU A 125 -29.32 17.01 -0.71
C LEU A 125 -28.77 17.20 0.71
N SER A 126 -29.00 18.37 1.31
CA SER A 126 -28.70 18.66 2.71
C SER A 126 -29.93 18.47 3.60
N GLU A 127 -29.70 18.10 4.87
CA GLU A 127 -30.71 18.18 5.93
C GLU A 127 -31.09 19.66 6.15
N TRP A 128 -30.08 20.52 6.29
CA TRP A 128 -30.23 21.98 6.35
C TRP A 128 -29.08 22.70 5.64
N VAL A 129 -29.38 23.91 5.15
CA VAL A 129 -28.42 24.89 4.64
C VAL A 129 -28.73 26.25 5.25
N GLU A 130 -27.70 26.97 5.68
CA GLU A 130 -27.79 28.34 6.15
C GLU A 130 -26.82 29.20 5.35
N VAL A 131 -27.34 30.21 4.65
CA VAL A 131 -26.53 31.09 3.81
C VAL A 131 -26.56 32.50 4.39
N THR A 132 -25.37 33.05 4.60
CA THR A 132 -25.17 34.45 4.98
C THR A 132 -24.44 35.18 3.86
N VAL A 133 -24.90 36.37 3.51
CA VAL A 133 -24.30 37.24 2.48
C VAL A 133 -23.95 38.58 3.12
N TRP A 134 -22.71 39.03 2.93
CA TRP A 134 -22.28 40.39 3.24
C TRP A 134 -22.29 41.22 1.94
N ARG A 135 -23.21 42.19 1.85
CA ARG A 135 -23.42 43.00 0.64
C ARG A 135 -24.10 44.31 0.99
N ASP A 136 -23.77 45.40 0.29
CA ASP A 136 -24.39 46.73 0.46
C ASP A 136 -24.46 47.22 1.92
N LYS A 137 -23.38 46.95 2.68
CA LYS A 137 -23.22 47.20 4.13
C LYS A 137 -24.30 46.56 5.01
N LYS A 138 -24.88 45.45 4.56
CA LYS A 138 -25.83 44.60 5.28
C LYS A 138 -25.32 43.18 5.39
N VAL A 139 -25.75 42.50 6.45
CA VAL A 139 -25.70 41.05 6.59
C VAL A 139 -27.09 40.52 6.28
N HIS A 140 -27.20 39.68 5.26
CA HIS A 140 -28.42 38.98 4.88
C HIS A 140 -28.29 37.50 5.24
N THR A 141 -29.25 36.92 5.95
CA THR A 141 -29.22 35.49 6.33
C THR A 141 -30.55 34.82 5.98
N GLN A 142 -30.49 33.61 5.41
CA GLN A 142 -31.67 32.78 5.12
C GLN A 142 -31.35 31.30 5.35
N ARG A 143 -32.28 30.57 5.98
CA ARG A 143 -32.15 29.15 6.32
C ARG A 143 -33.10 28.30 5.47
N TYR A 144 -32.63 27.12 5.08
CA TYR A 144 -33.31 26.13 4.26
C TYR A 144 -33.20 24.75 4.89
N GLU A 145 -34.21 23.91 4.71
CA GLU A 145 -34.20 22.52 5.16
C GLU A 145 -34.71 21.62 4.02
N ARG A 146 -33.90 20.63 3.61
CA ARG A 146 -34.16 19.71 2.48
C ARG A 146 -34.57 20.39 1.16
N GLY A 147 -34.02 21.57 0.87
CA GLY A 147 -34.34 22.37 -0.32
C GLY A 147 -35.46 23.41 -0.13
N VAL A 148 -36.14 23.44 1.01
CA VAL A 148 -37.28 24.33 1.28
C VAL A 148 -36.81 25.53 2.14
N PRO A 149 -37.12 26.79 1.78
CA PRO A 149 -36.80 27.95 2.62
C PRO A 149 -37.65 27.93 3.90
N MET A 150 -36.99 28.00 5.05
CA MET A 150 -37.61 27.98 6.38
C MET A 150 -37.73 29.38 7.01
N THR A 151 -37.01 30.36 6.46
CA THR A 151 -37.12 31.78 6.83
C THR A 151 -37.27 32.65 5.59
N GLU A 152 -37.88 33.82 5.76
CA GLU A 152 -37.67 34.95 4.84
C GLU A 152 -36.20 35.42 4.92
N LEU A 153 -35.79 36.27 3.98
CA LEU A 153 -34.43 36.83 3.92
C LEU A 153 -34.23 37.92 4.98
N VAL A 154 -33.62 37.58 6.11
CA VAL A 154 -33.40 38.50 7.23
C VAL A 154 -32.21 39.43 6.92
N ALA A 155 -32.47 40.72 6.71
CA ALA A 155 -31.45 41.74 6.48
C ALA A 155 -31.18 42.58 7.75
N LYS A 156 -29.91 42.72 8.14
CA LYS A 156 -29.45 43.55 9.26
C LYS A 156 -28.30 44.47 8.80
N PRO A 157 -28.09 45.66 9.41
CA PRO A 157 -26.89 46.45 9.15
C PRO A 157 -25.62 45.68 9.54
N SER A 158 -24.59 45.72 8.71
CA SER A 158 -23.25 45.23 9.07
C SER A 158 -22.52 46.27 9.93
N GLN A 159 -21.76 45.81 10.93
CA GLN A 159 -20.82 46.67 11.67
C GLN A 159 -19.42 46.70 11.02
N GLU A 160 -19.14 45.73 10.15
CA GLU A 160 -17.88 45.57 9.44
C GLU A 160 -18.07 45.88 7.95
N ASP A 161 -17.08 46.49 7.31
CA ASP A 161 -17.11 46.82 5.88
C ASP A 161 -16.65 45.62 5.02
N ARG A 162 -17.30 44.47 5.26
CA ARG A 162 -17.06 43.18 4.61
C ARG A 162 -18.00 42.96 3.42
N THR A 163 -17.51 42.24 2.41
CA THR A 163 -18.33 41.60 1.37
C THR A 163 -18.06 40.09 1.32
N GLY A 164 -18.95 39.34 0.67
CA GLY A 164 -18.76 37.92 0.38
C GLY A 164 -19.98 37.05 0.73
N THR A 165 -19.79 35.74 0.67
CA THR A 165 -20.80 34.71 1.03
C THR A 165 -20.24 33.75 2.05
N ALA A 166 -21.08 33.27 2.97
CA ALA A 166 -20.85 32.06 3.75
C ALA A 166 -22.01 31.08 3.50
N VAL A 167 -21.68 29.85 3.11
CA VAL A 167 -22.64 28.75 2.94
C VAL A 167 -22.26 27.67 3.95
N ASN A 168 -23.10 27.46 4.96
CA ASN A 168 -22.96 26.37 5.92
C ASN A 168 -24.04 25.32 5.62
N PHE A 169 -23.67 24.05 5.42
CA PHE A 169 -24.61 22.98 5.09
C PHE A 169 -24.28 21.65 5.76
N LYS A 170 -25.31 20.87 6.05
CA LYS A 170 -25.20 19.52 6.60
C LYS A 170 -25.86 18.50 5.68
N PRO A 171 -25.13 17.51 5.13
CA PRO A 171 -25.68 16.48 4.25
C PRO A 171 -26.87 15.70 4.85
N ASP A 172 -27.85 15.32 4.03
CA ASP A 172 -29.00 14.57 4.50
C ASP A 172 -28.67 13.08 4.69
N THR A 173 -28.75 12.63 5.93
CA THR A 173 -28.57 11.22 6.33
C THR A 173 -29.54 10.26 5.62
N GLN A 174 -30.67 10.76 5.12
CA GLN A 174 -31.64 9.99 4.33
C GLN A 174 -31.18 9.72 2.88
N ILE A 175 -30.22 10.49 2.36
CA ILE A 175 -29.66 10.35 1.01
C ILE A 175 -28.31 9.64 1.05
N PHE A 176 -27.44 10.03 1.99
CA PHE A 176 -26.08 9.55 2.11
C PHE A 176 -25.97 8.38 3.10
N THR A 177 -26.58 7.25 2.75
CA THR A 177 -26.72 6.08 3.65
C THR A 177 -25.42 5.30 3.89
N THR A 178 -24.40 5.47 3.03
CA THR A 178 -23.14 4.70 3.10
C THR A 178 -22.03 5.43 3.87
N THR A 179 -22.00 6.76 3.81
CA THR A 179 -21.11 7.61 4.63
C THR A 179 -21.62 9.04 4.64
N ILE A 180 -21.49 9.71 5.78
CA ILE A 180 -21.76 11.15 5.95
C ILE A 180 -20.51 11.93 6.36
N GLU A 181 -19.38 11.25 6.54
CA GLU A 181 -18.13 11.85 6.98
C GLU A 181 -17.30 12.32 5.78
N PHE A 182 -16.98 13.61 5.77
CA PHE A 182 -16.06 14.17 4.79
C PHE A 182 -14.63 13.72 5.09
N ASP A 183 -14.01 13.00 4.16
CA ASP A 183 -12.56 12.77 4.16
C ASP A 183 -11.79 14.07 3.95
N TYR A 184 -10.86 14.35 4.86
CA TYR A 184 -9.98 15.50 4.83
C TYR A 184 -8.99 15.44 3.65
N THR A 185 -8.46 14.26 3.32
CA THR A 185 -7.38 14.13 2.32
C THR A 185 -7.89 14.42 0.91
N THR A 186 -9.07 13.90 0.56
CA THR A 186 -9.79 14.14 -0.69
C THR A 186 -10.09 15.63 -0.90
N LEU A 187 -10.54 16.34 0.14
CA LEU A 187 -10.77 17.78 0.07
C LEU A 187 -9.46 18.58 0.01
N SER A 188 -8.49 18.27 0.88
CA SER A 188 -7.16 18.89 0.91
C SER A 188 -6.47 18.85 -0.45
N SER A 189 -6.52 17.70 -1.14
CA SER A 189 -5.89 17.53 -2.45
C SER A 189 -6.54 18.42 -3.53
N ARG A 190 -7.88 18.46 -3.61
CA ARG A 190 -8.60 19.35 -4.54
C ARG A 190 -8.47 20.83 -4.20
N LEU A 191 -8.48 21.21 -2.92
CA LEU A 191 -8.28 22.60 -2.48
C LEU A 191 -6.85 23.09 -2.82
N ARG A 192 -5.84 22.22 -2.67
CA ARG A 192 -4.44 22.50 -3.04
C ARG A 192 -4.27 22.61 -4.56
N GLU A 193 -4.92 21.74 -5.34
CA GLU A 193 -4.99 21.84 -6.81
C GLU A 193 -5.61 23.18 -7.25
N LEU A 194 -6.72 23.58 -6.62
CA LEU A 194 -7.37 24.87 -6.88
C LEU A 194 -6.47 26.08 -6.53
N ALA A 195 -5.72 26.02 -5.44
CA ALA A 195 -4.76 27.07 -5.08
C ALA A 195 -3.58 27.18 -6.08
N TYR A 196 -3.15 26.07 -6.68
CA TYR A 196 -2.14 26.10 -7.75
C TYR A 196 -2.68 26.68 -9.08
N LEU A 197 -3.97 26.44 -9.39
CA LEU A 197 -4.62 26.94 -10.61
C LEU A 197 -5.02 28.43 -10.52
N ASN A 198 -5.14 28.97 -9.30
CA ASN A 198 -5.52 30.35 -9.03
C ASN A 198 -4.41 31.07 -8.25
N ALA A 199 -3.31 31.34 -8.95
CA ALA A 199 -2.10 31.89 -8.35
C ALA A 199 -2.36 33.15 -7.52
N GLY A 200 -1.98 33.12 -6.24
CA GLY A 200 -2.18 34.22 -5.29
C GLY A 200 -3.54 34.23 -4.57
N VAL A 201 -4.48 33.33 -4.90
CA VAL A 201 -5.67 33.10 -4.07
C VAL A 201 -5.26 32.26 -2.85
N LYS A 202 -5.65 32.73 -1.66
CA LYS A 202 -5.43 32.01 -0.41
C LYS A 202 -6.62 31.09 -0.13
N ILE A 203 -6.36 29.82 0.13
CA ILE A 203 -7.38 28.87 0.58
C ILE A 203 -6.97 28.34 1.96
N THR A 204 -7.76 28.63 2.99
CA THR A 204 -7.57 28.08 4.34
C THR A 204 -8.54 26.92 4.55
N PHE A 205 -8.03 25.77 5.01
CA PHE A 205 -8.82 24.55 5.23
C PHE A 205 -8.68 24.11 6.69
N THR A 206 -9.80 24.09 7.41
CA THR A 206 -9.86 23.76 8.83
C THR A 206 -10.63 22.46 9.04
N ASP A 207 -10.14 21.61 9.94
CA ASP A 207 -10.94 20.53 10.53
C ASP A 207 -11.12 20.78 12.03
N ASN A 208 -12.36 21.05 12.43
CA ASN A 208 -12.77 21.30 13.81
C ASN A 208 -13.28 20.04 14.52
N ARG A 209 -13.20 18.85 13.88
CA ARG A 209 -13.69 17.57 14.42
C ARG A 209 -12.66 16.96 15.39
N LEU A 210 -12.41 17.65 16.51
CA LEU A 210 -11.36 17.32 17.49
C LEU A 210 -11.38 15.86 17.96
N GLU A 211 -12.56 15.25 18.11
CA GLU A 211 -12.71 13.84 18.50
C GLU A 211 -12.18 12.86 17.45
N LEU A 212 -12.38 13.14 16.15
CA LEU A 212 -11.81 12.36 15.05
C LEU A 212 -10.29 12.59 14.94
N LEU A 213 -9.85 13.84 15.13
CA LEU A 213 -8.44 14.23 15.10
C LEU A 213 -7.62 13.74 16.31
N LYS A 214 -8.29 13.34 17.40
CA LYS A 214 -7.68 12.93 18.69
C LYS A 214 -6.69 13.97 19.24
N ASN A 215 -7.01 15.26 19.07
CA ASN A 215 -6.13 16.39 19.35
C ASN A 215 -6.89 17.56 19.99
N ASP A 216 -6.22 18.32 20.87
CA ASP A 216 -6.79 19.46 21.59
C ASP A 216 -6.91 20.75 20.73
N GLN A 217 -6.47 20.70 19.47
CA GLN A 217 -6.52 21.83 18.52
C GLN A 217 -6.97 21.39 17.12
N PRO A 218 -7.70 22.25 16.38
CA PRO A 218 -8.16 21.94 15.03
C PRO A 218 -6.98 21.84 14.06
N ARG A 219 -7.12 21.00 13.04
CA ARG A 219 -6.12 20.91 11.95
C ARG A 219 -6.37 22.06 10.98
N VAL A 220 -5.45 23.02 10.92
CA VAL A 220 -5.50 24.13 9.96
C VAL A 220 -4.38 23.98 8.94
N GLU A 221 -4.73 23.93 7.66
CA GLU A 221 -3.79 24.11 6.55
C GLU A 221 -4.15 25.37 5.76
N THR A 222 -3.18 25.92 5.03
CA THR A 222 -3.40 27.09 4.17
C THR A 222 -2.54 26.95 2.92
N TYR A 223 -3.19 27.10 1.77
CA TYR A 223 -2.62 26.98 0.44
C TYR A 223 -2.63 28.37 -0.20
N GLU A 224 -1.46 28.93 -0.49
CA GLU A 224 -1.28 30.17 -1.24
C GLU A 224 -0.02 30.01 -2.08
N TYR A 225 -0.19 29.80 -3.40
CA TYR A 225 0.92 29.55 -4.33
C TYR A 225 1.00 30.68 -5.34
N ARG A 226 2.14 31.34 -5.47
CA ARG A 226 2.27 32.58 -6.27
C ARG A 226 2.91 32.35 -7.64
N GLY A 227 3.66 31.26 -7.80
CA GLY A 227 4.13 30.73 -9.08
C GLY A 227 3.13 29.78 -9.77
N GLY A 228 1.92 29.61 -9.22
CA GLY A 228 0.83 28.87 -9.84
C GLY A 228 1.21 27.45 -10.26
N ILE A 229 0.88 27.09 -11.51
CA ILE A 229 1.15 25.74 -12.03
C ILE A 229 2.65 25.40 -12.17
N ARG A 230 3.58 26.38 -12.05
CA ARG A 230 5.02 26.08 -11.95
C ARG A 230 5.35 25.40 -10.63
N GLU A 231 4.80 25.90 -9.52
CA GLU A 231 4.96 25.28 -8.21
C GLU A 231 4.27 23.90 -8.16
N TYR A 232 3.18 23.73 -8.92
CA TYR A 232 2.53 22.42 -9.06
C TYR A 232 3.42 21.40 -9.81
N ILE A 233 4.06 21.78 -10.92
CA ILE A 233 5.06 20.92 -11.58
C ILE A 233 6.22 20.60 -10.64
N ALA A 234 6.75 21.58 -9.91
CA ALA A 234 7.81 21.35 -8.93
C ALA A 234 7.38 20.35 -7.84
N TYR A 235 6.15 20.48 -7.31
CA TYR A 235 5.56 19.54 -6.36
C TYR A 235 5.40 18.13 -6.97
N MET A 236 4.92 18.02 -8.22
CA MET A 236 4.76 16.76 -8.95
C MET A 236 6.08 16.08 -9.35
N ASN A 237 7.20 16.81 -9.30
CA ASN A 237 8.54 16.33 -9.66
C ASN A 237 9.52 16.26 -8.48
N ARG A 238 9.11 16.63 -7.26
CA ARG A 238 9.97 16.70 -6.07
C ARG A 238 10.70 15.37 -5.75
N ASP A 239 10.09 14.24 -6.13
CA ASP A 239 10.55 12.87 -5.88
C ASP A 239 11.16 12.21 -7.14
N LYS A 240 11.50 13.01 -8.18
CA LYS A 240 12.09 12.56 -9.47
C LYS A 240 13.40 13.30 -9.75
N GLN A 241 14.20 12.80 -10.68
CA GLN A 241 15.35 13.51 -11.23
C GLN A 241 14.96 14.36 -12.46
N PRO A 242 14.88 15.70 -12.36
CA PRO A 242 14.61 16.55 -13.51
C PRO A 242 15.76 16.51 -14.52
N LEU A 243 15.43 16.39 -15.81
CA LEU A 243 16.38 16.46 -16.93
C LEU A 243 16.96 17.88 -17.10
N HIS A 244 16.24 18.89 -16.60
CA HIS A 244 16.64 20.29 -16.57
C HIS A 244 15.96 21.00 -15.38
N GLU A 245 16.70 21.85 -14.66
CA GLU A 245 16.22 22.53 -13.45
C GLU A 245 15.08 23.53 -13.75
N GLU A 246 15.20 24.29 -14.84
CA GLU A 246 14.23 25.32 -15.21
C GLU A 246 12.95 24.70 -15.80
N ILE A 247 11.81 24.94 -15.15
CA ILE A 247 10.48 24.54 -15.63
C ILE A 247 10.10 25.44 -16.80
N VAL A 248 9.82 24.84 -17.97
CA VAL A 248 9.34 25.57 -19.15
C VAL A 248 7.93 26.09 -18.84
N TYR A 249 7.68 27.38 -19.07
CA TYR A 249 6.39 27.99 -18.80
C TYR A 249 5.94 28.89 -19.95
N VAL A 250 4.69 28.73 -20.37
CA VAL A 250 4.01 29.54 -21.39
C VAL A 250 2.77 30.15 -20.78
N GLN A 251 2.54 31.43 -21.00
CA GLN A 251 1.33 32.14 -20.58
C GLN A 251 0.93 33.17 -21.64
N GLY A 252 -0.36 33.26 -21.95
CA GLY A 252 -0.90 34.29 -22.85
C GLY A 252 -2.41 34.23 -23.03
N GLU A 253 -2.98 35.26 -23.65
CA GLU A 253 -4.41 35.34 -24.02
C GLU A 253 -4.52 35.60 -25.53
N ARG A 254 -5.39 34.85 -26.21
CA ARG A 254 -5.71 35.04 -27.64
C ARG A 254 -7.17 34.63 -27.86
N ASN A 255 -7.92 35.45 -28.60
CA ASN A 255 -9.37 35.28 -28.80
C ASN A 255 -10.17 35.16 -27.48
N ASN A 256 -9.81 35.94 -26.46
CA ASN A 256 -10.34 35.88 -25.08
C ASN A 256 -10.12 34.55 -24.33
N VAL A 257 -9.45 33.56 -24.93
CA VAL A 257 -9.01 32.34 -24.24
C VAL A 257 -7.64 32.59 -23.62
N GLN A 258 -7.53 32.48 -22.31
CA GLN A 258 -6.23 32.52 -21.62
C GLN A 258 -5.69 31.10 -21.49
N ILE A 259 -4.38 30.94 -21.66
CA ILE A 259 -3.69 29.66 -21.64
C ILE A 259 -2.47 29.78 -20.74
N GLU A 260 -2.30 28.82 -19.86
CA GLU A 260 -1.15 28.68 -18.96
C GLU A 260 -0.65 27.24 -19.05
N VAL A 261 0.63 27.05 -19.39
CA VAL A 261 1.24 25.72 -19.55
C VAL A 261 2.58 25.67 -18.83
N ALA A 262 2.80 24.64 -18.02
CA ALA A 262 4.08 24.34 -17.38
C ALA A 262 4.55 22.92 -17.73
N LEU A 263 5.83 22.76 -18.07
CA LEU A 263 6.41 21.51 -18.58
C LEU A 263 7.82 21.28 -17.99
N GLN A 264 8.10 20.04 -17.60
CA GLN A 264 9.46 19.61 -17.23
C GLN A 264 9.64 18.12 -17.52
N TRP A 265 10.74 17.77 -18.19
CA TRP A 265 11.13 16.38 -18.44
C TRP A 265 11.98 15.86 -17.27
N CYS A 266 11.88 14.56 -17.00
CA CYS A 266 12.69 13.84 -16.01
C CYS A 266 13.54 12.75 -16.69
N THR A 267 14.72 12.44 -16.14
CA THR A 267 15.61 11.38 -16.67
C THR A 267 15.05 9.99 -16.40
N ASP A 268 14.57 9.79 -15.17
CA ASP A 268 14.14 8.54 -14.55
C ASP A 268 12.71 8.10 -14.91
N ALA A 269 11.98 8.89 -15.71
CA ALA A 269 10.60 8.60 -16.10
C ALA A 269 10.48 8.13 -17.57
N TYR A 270 9.71 7.05 -17.78
CA TYR A 270 9.46 6.43 -19.09
C TYR A 270 8.02 6.61 -19.62
N THR A 271 7.16 7.35 -18.91
CA THR A 271 5.78 7.69 -19.32
C THR A 271 5.55 9.20 -19.25
N ASP A 272 4.57 9.71 -19.99
CA ASP A 272 4.12 11.10 -19.82
C ASP A 272 3.09 11.22 -18.67
N ASN A 273 3.02 12.42 -18.10
CA ASN A 273 2.07 12.77 -17.05
C ASN A 273 1.59 14.20 -17.28
N VAL A 274 0.70 14.37 -18.27
CA VAL A 274 0.18 15.67 -18.70
C VAL A 274 -1.26 15.85 -18.21
N LEU A 275 -1.47 16.79 -17.28
CA LEU A 275 -2.78 17.15 -16.73
C LEU A 275 -3.41 18.29 -17.54
N GLY A 276 -4.73 18.21 -17.77
CA GLY A 276 -5.52 19.25 -18.42
C GLY A 276 -6.60 19.81 -17.50
N PHE A 277 -6.78 21.12 -17.56
CA PHE A 277 -7.78 21.87 -16.84
C PHE A 277 -8.45 22.88 -17.76
N ALA A 278 -9.77 22.98 -17.68
CA ALA A 278 -10.56 24.02 -18.34
C ALA A 278 -11.42 24.72 -17.28
N ASN A 279 -11.25 26.03 -17.11
CA ASN A 279 -11.92 26.85 -16.09
C ASN A 279 -11.83 26.23 -14.68
N ASN A 280 -10.62 25.80 -14.29
CA ASN A 280 -10.29 25.08 -13.04
C ASN A 280 -10.94 23.69 -12.85
N ILE A 281 -11.65 23.18 -13.85
CA ILE A 281 -12.22 21.83 -13.87
C ILE A 281 -11.25 20.88 -14.56
N ARG A 282 -10.95 19.75 -13.91
CA ARG A 282 -9.96 18.77 -14.38
C ARG A 282 -10.55 17.89 -15.49
N THR A 283 -10.02 18.00 -16.70
CA THR A 283 -10.52 17.28 -17.87
C THR A 283 -9.86 15.90 -17.99
N VAL A 284 -10.31 14.96 -17.17
CA VAL A 284 -9.71 13.61 -17.05
C VAL A 284 -9.74 12.79 -18.33
N ASP A 285 -10.73 13.00 -19.20
CA ASP A 285 -10.88 12.30 -20.49
C ASP A 285 -10.22 13.08 -21.65
N GLY A 286 -9.53 14.18 -21.34
CA GLY A 286 -8.74 14.97 -22.28
C GLY A 286 -9.50 16.14 -22.92
N GLY A 287 -9.35 16.32 -24.24
CA GLY A 287 -10.03 17.36 -25.01
C GLY A 287 -9.09 18.24 -25.83
N THR A 288 -9.68 19.20 -26.55
CA THR A 288 -9.05 19.98 -27.63
C THR A 288 -7.78 20.72 -27.21
N HIS A 289 -7.76 21.31 -26.02
CA HIS A 289 -6.59 21.94 -25.41
C HIS A 289 -5.39 20.97 -25.22
N LEU A 290 -5.63 19.78 -24.68
CA LEU A 290 -4.61 18.73 -24.50
C LEU A 290 -4.14 18.13 -25.84
N GLU A 291 -5.04 18.00 -26.82
CA GLU A 291 -4.65 17.62 -28.19
C GLU A 291 -3.74 18.66 -28.83
N GLY A 292 -4.06 19.95 -28.71
CA GLY A 292 -3.24 21.06 -29.19
C GLY A 292 -1.84 21.01 -28.60
N LEU A 293 -1.73 20.85 -27.27
CA LEU A 293 -0.44 20.71 -26.58
C LEU A 293 0.36 19.49 -27.07
N LYS A 294 -0.27 18.32 -27.21
CA LYS A 294 0.40 17.10 -27.71
C LYS A 294 0.86 17.25 -29.16
N ALA A 295 0.09 17.92 -30.01
CA ALA A 295 0.44 18.19 -31.41
C ALA A 295 1.64 19.15 -31.54
N VAL A 296 1.60 20.29 -30.85
CA VAL A 296 2.65 21.32 -30.94
C VAL A 296 3.98 20.89 -30.34
N LEU A 297 3.97 20.16 -29.22
CA LEU A 297 5.19 19.55 -28.66
C LEU A 297 5.89 18.67 -29.70
N THR A 298 5.11 17.79 -30.34
CA THR A 298 5.60 16.89 -31.40
C THR A 298 6.16 17.65 -32.59
N ARG A 299 5.46 18.69 -33.07
CA ARG A 299 5.89 19.49 -34.22
C ARG A 299 7.16 20.30 -33.93
N THR A 300 7.18 21.02 -32.82
CA THR A 300 8.24 21.97 -32.45
C THR A 300 9.56 21.25 -32.19
N LEU A 301 9.55 20.18 -31.39
CA LEU A 301 10.77 19.43 -31.11
C LEU A 301 11.31 18.71 -32.35
N ASN A 302 10.47 18.21 -33.26
CA ASN A 302 10.95 17.70 -34.55
C ASN A 302 11.58 18.80 -35.42
N ALA A 303 10.97 19.98 -35.52
CA ALA A 303 11.53 21.10 -36.29
C ALA A 303 12.92 21.53 -35.76
N ILE A 304 13.06 21.60 -34.44
CA ILE A 304 14.33 21.90 -33.76
C ILE A 304 15.34 20.77 -33.99
N ALA A 305 14.94 19.50 -33.94
CA ALA A 305 15.82 18.36 -34.19
C ALA A 305 16.43 18.37 -35.60
N ARG A 306 15.65 18.75 -36.62
CA ARG A 306 16.14 18.98 -37.99
C ARG A 306 17.08 20.19 -38.04
N LYS A 307 16.67 21.35 -37.50
CA LYS A 307 17.47 22.60 -37.47
C LYS A 307 18.83 22.43 -36.76
N ARG A 308 18.91 21.55 -35.76
CA ARG A 308 20.14 21.22 -35.00
C ARG A 308 20.92 20.03 -35.58
N ASN A 309 20.50 19.46 -36.72
CA ASN A 309 21.09 18.25 -37.33
C ASN A 309 21.15 17.01 -36.42
N LYS A 310 20.30 16.95 -35.37
CA LYS A 310 20.11 15.77 -34.51
C LYS A 310 19.39 14.63 -35.24
N ILE A 311 18.61 14.97 -36.27
CA ILE A 311 17.95 14.05 -37.21
C ILE A 311 18.24 14.55 -38.62
N LYS A 312 18.84 13.72 -39.48
CA LYS A 312 19.17 14.07 -40.89
C LYS A 312 17.91 14.12 -41.74
N GLU A 313 17.88 14.87 -42.84
CA GLU A 313 16.69 15.00 -43.71
C GLU A 313 16.08 13.65 -44.15
N ASN A 314 16.91 12.63 -44.38
CA ASN A 314 16.50 11.29 -44.81
C ASN A 314 16.05 10.34 -43.68
N GLU A 315 16.13 10.76 -42.41
CA GLU A 315 15.69 9.98 -41.25
C GLU A 315 14.23 10.32 -40.87
N PRO A 316 13.48 9.43 -40.19
CA PRO A 316 12.08 9.70 -39.81
C PRO A 316 11.94 10.82 -38.77
N ASN A 317 10.75 11.40 -38.65
CA ASN A 317 10.39 12.24 -37.50
C ASN A 317 10.13 11.37 -36.25
N LEU A 318 10.44 11.91 -35.08
CA LEU A 318 10.06 11.32 -33.79
C LEU A 318 8.54 11.36 -33.65
N SER A 319 7.90 10.24 -33.28
CA SER A 319 6.48 10.28 -32.91
C SER A 319 6.28 11.06 -31.59
N GLY A 320 5.07 11.59 -31.40
CA GLY A 320 4.75 12.41 -30.22
C GLY A 320 4.89 11.69 -28.88
N GLU A 321 4.88 10.36 -28.86
CA GLU A 321 5.07 9.56 -27.64
C GLU A 321 6.51 9.67 -27.14
N HIS A 322 7.50 9.38 -27.99
CA HIS A 322 8.93 9.53 -27.69
C HIS A 322 9.29 10.96 -27.29
N VAL A 323 8.66 11.96 -27.92
CA VAL A 323 8.86 13.39 -27.62
C VAL A 323 8.38 13.76 -26.20
N ARG A 324 7.39 13.04 -25.67
CA ARG A 324 6.84 13.25 -24.31
C ARG A 324 7.35 12.22 -23.29
N GLU A 325 8.28 11.34 -23.64
CA GLU A 325 8.80 10.35 -22.68
C GLU A 325 9.42 11.08 -21.47
N GLY A 326 8.92 10.78 -20.27
CA GLY A 326 9.34 11.43 -19.03
C GLY A 326 8.87 12.88 -18.85
N LEU A 327 7.99 13.40 -19.71
CA LEU A 327 7.38 14.73 -19.55
C LEU A 327 6.34 14.71 -18.43
N THR A 328 6.52 15.56 -17.42
CA THR A 328 5.43 16.00 -16.55
C THR A 328 4.96 17.37 -17.01
N GLY A 329 3.65 17.54 -17.18
CA GLY A 329 3.08 18.76 -17.74
C GLY A 329 1.71 19.11 -17.16
N VAL A 330 1.38 20.39 -17.14
CA VAL A 330 0.08 20.94 -16.75
C VAL A 330 -0.32 21.97 -17.79
N ILE A 331 -1.55 21.88 -18.31
CA ILE A 331 -2.18 22.93 -19.11
C ILE A 331 -3.49 23.34 -18.45
N SER A 332 -3.62 24.65 -18.17
CA SER A 332 -4.85 25.29 -17.74
C SER A 332 -5.32 26.25 -18.84
N VAL A 333 -6.56 26.09 -19.28
CA VAL A 333 -7.22 27.01 -20.21
C VAL A 333 -8.41 27.69 -19.55
N LYS A 334 -8.55 29.00 -19.78
CA LYS A 334 -9.64 29.85 -19.30
C LYS A 334 -10.43 30.30 -20.52
N VAL A 335 -11.53 29.60 -20.79
CA VAL A 335 -12.39 29.74 -21.97
C VAL A 335 -13.68 30.47 -21.53
N PRO A 336 -14.14 31.51 -22.24
CA PRO A 336 -15.38 32.22 -21.88
C PRO A 336 -16.61 31.29 -21.90
N ASP A 337 -16.81 30.59 -23.02
CA ASP A 337 -17.93 29.69 -23.28
C ASP A 337 -17.41 28.25 -23.51
N PRO A 338 -17.09 27.48 -22.45
CA PRO A 338 -16.55 26.14 -22.59
C PRO A 338 -17.65 25.10 -22.88
N GLU A 339 -17.50 24.40 -24.00
CA GLU A 339 -18.32 23.25 -24.37
C GLU A 339 -17.65 21.96 -23.89
N PHE A 340 -18.40 21.09 -23.21
CA PHE A 340 -17.95 19.78 -22.77
C PHE A 340 -18.77 18.67 -23.42
N GLU A 341 -18.14 17.54 -23.74
CA GLU A 341 -18.81 16.40 -24.42
C GLU A 341 -19.86 15.67 -23.55
N GLY A 342 -19.98 16.01 -22.27
CA GLY A 342 -20.99 15.47 -21.37
C GLY A 342 -21.11 16.23 -20.05
N GLN A 343 -22.22 16.00 -19.34
CA GLN A 343 -22.60 16.67 -18.08
C GLN A 343 -21.53 16.62 -16.98
N THR A 344 -20.70 15.57 -16.99
CA THR A 344 -19.58 15.34 -16.06
C THR A 344 -18.39 16.28 -16.29
N LYS A 345 -18.39 17.08 -17.37
CA LYS A 345 -17.34 18.06 -17.73
C LYS A 345 -15.93 17.47 -17.87
N THR A 346 -15.82 16.18 -18.22
CA THR A 346 -14.54 15.46 -18.22
C THR A 346 -13.70 15.65 -19.48
N LYS A 347 -14.28 16.13 -20.59
CA LYS A 347 -13.60 16.38 -21.87
C LYS A 347 -14.05 17.69 -22.52
N LEU A 348 -13.09 18.56 -22.86
CA LEU A 348 -13.34 19.86 -23.51
C LEU A 348 -13.48 19.70 -25.03
N GLY A 349 -14.58 20.19 -25.59
CA GLY A 349 -14.95 20.07 -27.02
C GLY A 349 -14.62 21.28 -27.90
N ASN A 350 -14.38 22.47 -27.34
CA ASN A 350 -14.08 23.72 -28.07
C ASN A 350 -12.98 23.56 -29.12
N THR A 351 -13.34 23.43 -30.40
CA THR A 351 -12.39 23.11 -31.50
C THR A 351 -11.34 24.19 -31.72
N GLU A 352 -11.70 25.46 -31.50
CA GLU A 352 -10.87 26.64 -31.63
C GLU A 352 -9.72 26.66 -30.61
N VAL A 353 -9.96 26.16 -29.38
CA VAL A 353 -8.95 26.12 -28.31
C VAL A 353 -7.74 25.28 -28.72
N ARG A 354 -7.93 24.21 -29.49
CA ARG A 354 -6.82 23.40 -30.04
C ARG A 354 -5.87 24.25 -30.89
N GLY A 355 -6.40 25.09 -31.78
CA GLY A 355 -5.60 25.96 -32.64
C GLY A 355 -4.93 27.11 -31.88
N ILE A 356 -5.59 27.64 -30.85
CA ILE A 356 -5.03 28.72 -30.02
C ILE A 356 -3.84 28.20 -29.19
N VAL A 357 -3.98 27.03 -28.54
CA VAL A 357 -2.89 26.35 -27.81
C VAL A 357 -1.74 25.99 -28.74
N ASP A 358 -2.04 25.41 -29.90
CA ASP A 358 -1.05 24.96 -30.88
C ASP A 358 -0.18 26.10 -31.44
N SER A 359 -0.73 27.31 -31.60
CA SER A 359 0.04 28.49 -32.00
C SER A 359 0.81 29.09 -30.83
N LEU A 360 0.14 29.41 -29.71
CA LEU A 360 0.76 30.13 -28.58
C LEU A 360 1.91 29.34 -27.95
N VAL A 361 1.70 28.05 -27.67
CA VAL A 361 2.75 27.19 -27.12
C VAL A 361 3.85 26.96 -28.16
N GLY A 362 3.53 26.92 -29.45
CA GLY A 362 4.52 26.74 -30.52
C GLY A 362 5.48 27.92 -30.65
N GLU A 363 4.94 29.14 -30.59
CA GLU A 363 5.70 30.39 -30.60
C GLU A 363 6.67 30.43 -29.41
N THR A 364 6.16 30.36 -28.16
CA THR A 364 7.00 30.50 -26.96
C THR A 364 7.93 29.31 -26.71
N LEU A 365 7.54 28.07 -27.02
CA LEU A 365 8.41 26.90 -26.86
C LEU A 365 9.58 26.91 -27.84
N THR A 366 9.37 27.38 -29.08
CA THR A 366 10.45 27.53 -30.06
C THR A 366 11.46 28.55 -29.56
N GLU A 367 11.00 29.73 -29.12
CA GLU A 367 11.85 30.77 -28.54
C GLU A 367 12.63 30.27 -27.31
N TYR A 368 11.95 29.64 -26.35
CA TYR A 368 12.58 29.10 -25.14
C TYR A 368 13.73 28.14 -25.43
N LEU A 369 13.52 27.21 -26.38
CA LEU A 369 14.49 26.17 -26.73
C LEU A 369 15.62 26.67 -27.65
N GLU A 370 15.40 27.73 -28.43
CA GLU A 370 16.48 28.38 -29.19
C GLU A 370 17.41 29.18 -28.27
N PHE A 371 16.88 29.85 -27.24
CA PHE A 371 17.70 30.51 -26.21
C PHE A 371 18.37 29.54 -25.23
N ARG A 372 17.86 28.29 -25.08
CA ARG A 372 18.37 27.28 -24.13
C ARG A 372 18.86 26.03 -24.87
N PRO A 373 19.97 26.12 -25.63
CA PRO A 373 20.45 25.05 -26.50
C PRO A 373 20.75 23.74 -25.76
N SER A 374 21.26 23.80 -24.53
CA SER A 374 21.57 22.63 -23.70
C SER A 374 20.30 21.83 -23.35
N ILE A 375 19.26 22.51 -22.87
CA ILE A 375 17.97 21.88 -22.52
C ILE A 375 17.32 21.27 -23.77
N ALA A 376 17.37 21.97 -24.90
CA ALA A 376 16.89 21.45 -26.18
C ALA A 376 17.64 20.17 -26.61
N ASP A 377 18.97 20.15 -26.52
CA ASP A 377 19.75 18.96 -26.86
C ASP A 377 19.50 17.80 -25.90
N SER A 378 19.36 18.04 -24.60
CA SER A 378 19.04 17.00 -23.60
C SER A 378 17.66 16.37 -23.81
N ILE A 379 16.62 17.17 -24.06
CA ILE A 379 15.26 16.66 -24.37
C ILE A 379 15.27 15.85 -25.66
N LEU A 380 15.97 16.35 -26.70
CA LEU A 380 16.09 15.64 -27.97
C LEU A 380 16.88 14.35 -27.86
N ASP A 381 17.96 14.30 -27.08
CA ASP A 381 18.74 13.07 -26.93
C ASP A 381 17.96 11.97 -26.19
N LYS A 382 17.14 12.31 -25.18
CA LYS A 382 16.20 11.34 -24.56
C LYS A 382 15.15 10.86 -25.58
N ALA A 383 14.50 11.78 -26.29
CA ALA A 383 13.48 11.43 -27.29
C ALA A 383 14.05 10.61 -28.48
N ILE A 384 15.32 10.82 -28.85
CA ILE A 384 16.03 10.05 -29.87
C ILE A 384 16.46 8.66 -29.34
N GLN A 385 16.82 8.53 -28.07
CA GLN A 385 17.06 7.23 -27.44
C GLN A 385 15.78 6.39 -27.40
N ALA A 386 14.67 6.99 -26.94
CA ALA A 386 13.33 6.39 -26.96
C ALA A 386 12.94 5.92 -28.36
N PHE A 387 13.05 6.80 -29.37
CA PHE A 387 12.75 6.46 -30.77
C PHE A 387 13.65 5.34 -31.32
N LYS A 388 14.95 5.32 -30.99
CA LYS A 388 15.86 4.24 -31.41
C LYS A 388 15.53 2.90 -30.76
N ALA A 389 15.10 2.90 -29.50
CA ALA A 389 14.58 1.68 -28.87
C ALA A 389 13.30 1.20 -29.59
N ALA A 390 12.37 2.10 -29.89
CA ALA A 390 11.13 1.78 -30.60
C ALA A 390 11.31 1.38 -32.08
N GLU A 391 12.32 1.89 -32.79
CA GLU A 391 12.68 1.41 -34.13
C GLU A 391 13.43 0.07 -34.09
N ALA A 392 14.32 -0.16 -33.12
CA ALA A 392 14.87 -1.48 -32.88
C ALA A 392 13.75 -2.49 -32.54
N ALA A 393 12.72 -2.04 -31.81
CA ALA A 393 11.50 -2.79 -31.58
C ALA A 393 10.73 -3.05 -32.87
N ARG A 394 10.43 -2.02 -33.68
CA ARG A 394 9.68 -2.15 -34.94
C ARG A 394 10.43 -3.04 -35.93
N HIS A 395 11.72 -2.86 -36.13
CA HIS A 395 12.48 -3.70 -37.05
C HIS A 395 12.58 -5.15 -36.58
N ALA A 396 12.71 -5.41 -35.27
CA ALA A 396 12.62 -6.78 -34.77
C ALA A 396 11.21 -7.39 -34.96
N ARG A 397 10.14 -6.59 -34.85
CA ARG A 397 8.77 -6.98 -35.22
C ARG A 397 8.63 -7.26 -36.72
N GLU A 398 9.19 -6.40 -37.58
CA GLU A 398 9.16 -6.57 -39.04
C GLU A 398 9.98 -7.77 -39.54
N LEU A 399 11.10 -8.09 -38.89
CA LEU A 399 11.93 -9.25 -39.26
C LEU A 399 11.22 -10.57 -38.94
N VAL A 400 10.33 -10.58 -37.93
CA VAL A 400 9.36 -11.66 -37.70
C VAL A 400 8.20 -11.59 -38.71
N ARG A 401 7.60 -10.40 -38.94
CA ARG A 401 6.50 -10.20 -39.92
C ARG A 401 6.89 -10.66 -41.33
N ARG A 402 8.11 -10.41 -41.80
CA ARG A 402 8.60 -10.85 -43.12
C ARG A 402 8.75 -12.36 -43.24
N LYS A 403 9.04 -13.10 -42.16
CA LYS A 403 8.93 -14.57 -42.16
C LYS A 403 7.46 -15.01 -42.31
N SER A 404 6.53 -14.31 -41.66
CA SER A 404 5.08 -14.59 -41.71
C SER A 404 4.37 -14.20 -43.02
N VAL A 405 5.05 -13.56 -43.99
CA VAL A 405 4.43 -13.12 -45.27
C VAL A 405 4.79 -14.03 -46.45
N LEU A 406 5.91 -14.75 -46.36
CA LEU A 406 6.33 -15.73 -47.39
C LEU A 406 5.73 -17.13 -47.19
N GLU A 407 5.20 -17.41 -46.00
CA GLU A 407 4.37 -18.57 -45.72
C GLU A 407 2.92 -18.11 -45.60
N SER A 408 1.97 -18.79 -46.26
CA SER A 408 0.54 -18.47 -46.19
C SER A 408 0.05 -18.62 -44.76
N SER A 409 -0.15 -17.50 -44.06
CA SER A 409 -0.19 -17.39 -42.59
C SER A 409 -0.83 -18.61 -41.90
N PRO A 410 -0.02 -19.52 -41.34
CA PRO A 410 -0.55 -20.66 -40.62
C PRO A 410 -1.15 -20.15 -39.32
N LEU A 411 -2.45 -20.42 -39.12
CA LEU A 411 -3.11 -20.23 -37.83
C LEU A 411 -2.25 -20.87 -36.71
N PRO A 412 -2.15 -20.27 -35.52
CA PRO A 412 -1.25 -20.74 -34.47
C PRO A 412 -1.45 -22.24 -34.24
N GLY A 413 -0.40 -23.06 -34.40
CA GLY A 413 -0.54 -24.52 -34.56
C GLY A 413 -1.20 -25.30 -33.40
N LYS A 414 -1.51 -24.62 -32.29
CA LYS A 414 -2.31 -25.14 -31.16
C LYS A 414 -3.80 -24.76 -31.22
N LEU A 415 -4.16 -23.66 -31.88
CA LEU A 415 -5.53 -23.16 -32.02
C LEU A 415 -6.42 -24.24 -32.64
N ALA A 416 -7.48 -24.61 -31.94
CA ALA A 416 -8.57 -25.39 -32.50
C ALA A 416 -9.62 -24.43 -33.04
N ASP A 417 -9.54 -24.10 -34.33
CA ASP A 417 -10.44 -23.14 -34.98
C ASP A 417 -11.86 -23.69 -35.23
N CYS A 418 -12.84 -22.80 -35.42
CA CYS A 418 -14.22 -23.13 -35.78
C CYS A 418 -14.46 -23.02 -37.31
N SER A 419 -15.63 -23.45 -37.80
CA SER A 419 -15.92 -23.47 -39.24
C SER A 419 -16.82 -22.34 -39.73
N THR A 420 -17.59 -21.69 -38.86
CA THR A 420 -18.30 -20.45 -39.19
C THR A 420 -17.32 -19.29 -39.35
N ARG A 421 -17.76 -18.26 -40.06
CA ARG A 421 -17.01 -17.02 -40.29
C ARG A 421 -17.79 -15.77 -39.90
N ASP A 422 -18.94 -15.92 -39.23
CA ASP A 422 -19.66 -14.81 -38.62
C ASP A 422 -19.16 -14.61 -37.17
N PRO A 423 -18.44 -13.51 -36.86
CA PRO A 423 -17.90 -13.27 -35.52
C PRO A 423 -18.96 -13.25 -34.41
N LYS A 424 -20.23 -12.98 -34.75
CA LYS A 424 -21.35 -12.90 -33.78
C LYS A 424 -21.86 -14.28 -33.35
N GLU A 425 -21.71 -15.31 -34.19
CA GLU A 425 -21.91 -16.70 -33.78
C GLU A 425 -20.66 -17.25 -33.08
N SER A 426 -19.47 -16.78 -33.48
CA SER A 426 -18.17 -17.27 -33.02
C SER A 426 -17.77 -16.90 -31.58
N GLU A 427 -17.22 -17.88 -30.86
CA GLU A 427 -16.70 -17.72 -29.49
C GLU A 427 -15.43 -18.55 -29.25
N ILE A 428 -14.61 -18.16 -28.27
CA ILE A 428 -13.31 -18.81 -28.03
C ILE A 428 -13.02 -19.05 -26.54
N PHE A 429 -12.72 -20.29 -26.19
CA PHE A 429 -12.30 -20.67 -24.84
C PHE A 429 -10.77 -20.61 -24.78
N ILE A 430 -10.24 -19.71 -23.95
CA ILE A 430 -8.83 -19.68 -23.58
C ILE A 430 -8.68 -20.57 -22.33
N VAL A 431 -7.71 -21.48 -22.34
CA VAL A 431 -7.56 -22.51 -21.30
C VAL A 431 -6.10 -22.77 -20.96
N GLU A 432 -5.82 -23.16 -19.71
CA GLU A 432 -4.49 -23.53 -19.26
C GLU A 432 -4.07 -24.90 -19.84
N GLY A 433 -2.94 -24.92 -20.55
CA GLY A 433 -2.28 -26.13 -21.00
C GLY A 433 -2.99 -26.94 -22.10
N ASP A 434 -2.27 -27.91 -22.65
CA ASP A 434 -2.81 -28.84 -23.66
C ASP A 434 -3.82 -29.84 -23.09
N SER A 435 -3.90 -29.98 -21.75
CA SER A 435 -4.84 -30.89 -21.07
C SER A 435 -6.28 -30.37 -21.15
N ALA A 436 -6.55 -29.18 -20.60
CA ALA A 436 -7.85 -28.51 -20.76
C ALA A 436 -8.14 -28.20 -22.23
N GLY A 437 -7.11 -27.84 -23.01
CA GLY A 437 -7.18 -27.74 -24.46
C GLY A 437 -7.67 -29.01 -25.14
N GLY A 438 -7.22 -30.19 -24.68
CA GLY A 438 -7.58 -31.50 -25.23
C GLY A 438 -9.04 -31.86 -25.01
N SER A 439 -9.54 -31.72 -23.78
CA SER A 439 -10.94 -32.00 -23.43
C SER A 439 -11.89 -31.01 -24.12
N ALA A 440 -11.58 -29.72 -24.08
CA ALA A 440 -12.40 -28.68 -24.73
C ALA A 440 -12.38 -28.77 -26.27
N LYS A 441 -11.26 -29.14 -26.90
CA LYS A 441 -11.16 -29.39 -28.35
C LYS A 441 -12.04 -30.55 -28.83
N GLN A 442 -12.33 -31.49 -27.95
CA GLN A 442 -13.21 -32.64 -28.20
C GLN A 442 -14.68 -32.34 -27.91
N GLY A 443 -14.99 -31.61 -26.84
CA GLY A 443 -16.38 -31.32 -26.42
C GLY A 443 -17.10 -30.24 -27.22
N ARG A 444 -16.35 -29.30 -27.81
CA ARG A 444 -16.91 -28.13 -28.52
C ARG A 444 -17.78 -28.47 -29.74
N ASP A 445 -18.75 -27.61 -30.03
CA ASP A 445 -19.31 -27.53 -31.38
C ASP A 445 -18.33 -26.79 -32.30
N ARG A 446 -17.74 -27.57 -33.23
CA ARG A 446 -16.78 -27.11 -34.23
C ARG A 446 -17.39 -26.14 -35.25
N ARG A 447 -18.72 -25.95 -35.28
CA ARG A 447 -19.37 -24.89 -36.06
C ARG A 447 -18.89 -23.52 -35.58
N PHE A 448 -19.00 -23.21 -34.28
CA PHE A 448 -18.89 -21.83 -33.79
C PHE A 448 -17.93 -21.62 -32.60
N GLN A 449 -17.40 -22.68 -32.00
CA GLN A 449 -16.55 -22.58 -30.82
C GLN A 449 -15.09 -22.89 -31.15
N ALA A 450 -14.14 -22.01 -30.82
CA ALA A 450 -12.71 -22.26 -30.91
C ALA A 450 -12.05 -22.43 -29.54
N ILE A 451 -10.87 -23.07 -29.50
CA ILE A 451 -10.11 -23.33 -28.26
C ILE A 451 -8.65 -22.90 -28.46
N LEU A 452 -8.14 -22.09 -27.54
CA LEU A 452 -6.74 -21.66 -27.50
C LEU A 452 -6.09 -22.12 -26.18
N PRO A 453 -5.38 -23.26 -26.17
CA PRO A 453 -4.57 -23.65 -25.02
C PRO A 453 -3.27 -22.85 -24.97
N LEU A 454 -3.02 -22.18 -23.84
CA LEU A 454 -1.79 -21.45 -23.57
C LEU A 454 -0.73 -22.38 -22.98
N ARG A 455 0.56 -22.11 -23.25
CA ARG A 455 1.69 -22.91 -22.74
C ARG A 455 2.10 -22.59 -21.30
N GLY A 456 1.50 -21.55 -20.73
CA GLY A 456 1.69 -21.10 -19.35
C GLY A 456 1.45 -19.59 -19.22
N LYS A 457 1.90 -18.99 -18.11
CA LYS A 457 1.75 -17.57 -17.78
C LYS A 457 2.12 -16.65 -18.94
N ILE A 458 1.22 -15.72 -19.27
CA ILE A 458 1.46 -14.67 -20.27
C ILE A 458 2.55 -13.71 -19.77
N LEU A 459 3.33 -13.16 -20.71
CA LEU A 459 4.37 -12.18 -20.43
C LEU A 459 3.76 -10.90 -19.80
N ASN A 460 4.29 -10.50 -18.64
CA ASN A 460 3.92 -9.23 -18.00
C ASN A 460 4.25 -8.04 -18.92
N ILE A 461 3.23 -7.25 -19.26
CA ILE A 461 3.28 -6.12 -20.21
C ILE A 461 3.54 -4.75 -19.55
N GLU A 462 3.69 -4.69 -18.23
CA GLU A 462 3.94 -3.44 -17.48
C GLU A 462 5.39 -2.97 -17.65
N LYS A 463 6.34 -3.85 -17.32
CA LYS A 463 7.78 -3.57 -17.24
C LYS A 463 8.54 -3.94 -18.52
N THR A 464 7.81 -4.08 -19.63
CA THR A 464 8.28 -4.83 -20.80
C THR A 464 8.07 -4.03 -22.08
N ASP A 465 9.17 -3.53 -22.63
CA ASP A 465 9.24 -2.87 -23.93
C ASP A 465 8.44 -3.61 -25.03
N ASP A 466 7.80 -2.82 -25.89
CA ASP A 466 6.98 -3.24 -27.03
C ASP A 466 7.68 -4.31 -27.89
N SER A 467 9.01 -4.27 -28.05
CA SER A 467 9.74 -5.31 -28.80
C SER A 467 9.64 -6.69 -28.18
N LYS A 468 9.60 -6.80 -26.85
CA LYS A 468 9.54 -8.07 -26.12
C LYS A 468 8.13 -8.61 -26.10
N ILE A 469 7.12 -7.75 -25.92
CA ILE A 469 5.69 -8.10 -26.03
C ILE A 469 5.43 -8.78 -27.38
N TYR A 470 5.80 -8.12 -28.48
CA TYR A 470 5.58 -8.66 -29.83
C TYR A 470 6.56 -9.76 -30.28
N LYS A 471 7.54 -10.15 -29.46
CA LYS A 471 8.38 -11.35 -29.65
C LYS A 471 7.85 -12.57 -28.89
N ASN A 472 6.92 -12.40 -27.94
CA ASN A 472 6.40 -13.50 -27.15
C ASN A 472 5.43 -14.38 -27.97
N THR A 473 5.66 -15.69 -27.95
CA THR A 473 4.89 -16.64 -28.78
C THR A 473 3.44 -16.78 -28.36
N GLU A 474 3.13 -16.62 -27.07
CA GLU A 474 1.77 -16.76 -26.55
C GLU A 474 0.95 -15.50 -26.84
N ILE A 475 1.53 -14.30 -26.73
CA ILE A 475 0.91 -13.04 -27.16
C ILE A 475 0.73 -13.01 -28.69
N GLN A 476 1.71 -13.47 -29.46
CA GLN A 476 1.55 -13.63 -30.92
C GLN A 476 0.41 -14.61 -31.25
N ALA A 477 0.31 -15.74 -30.55
CA ALA A 477 -0.75 -16.72 -30.75
C ALA A 477 -2.13 -16.13 -30.39
N LEU A 478 -2.23 -15.40 -29.28
CA LEU A 478 -3.45 -14.70 -28.83
C LEU A 478 -3.94 -13.68 -29.87
N ILE A 479 -3.05 -12.79 -30.32
CA ILE A 479 -3.36 -11.75 -31.32
C ILE A 479 -3.80 -12.38 -32.65
N THR A 480 -3.05 -13.38 -33.13
CA THR A 480 -3.32 -14.05 -34.42
C THR A 480 -4.57 -14.93 -34.36
N ALA A 481 -4.87 -15.53 -33.21
CA ALA A 481 -6.11 -16.28 -33.02
C ALA A 481 -7.32 -15.34 -33.04
N LEU A 482 -7.30 -14.27 -32.25
CA LEU A 482 -8.45 -13.38 -32.03
C LEU A 482 -8.70 -12.38 -33.18
N GLY A 483 -7.69 -12.07 -34.00
CA GLY A 483 -7.79 -11.12 -35.13
C GLY A 483 -7.50 -9.66 -34.74
N LEU A 484 -6.69 -9.42 -33.72
CA LEU A 484 -6.60 -8.14 -33.00
C LEU A 484 -5.68 -7.06 -33.64
N GLY A 485 -5.17 -7.30 -34.85
CA GLY A 485 -4.24 -6.39 -35.52
C GLY A 485 -2.90 -6.23 -34.78
N VAL A 486 -2.17 -5.15 -35.11
CA VAL A 486 -0.92 -4.77 -34.42
C VAL A 486 -1.05 -3.30 -33.98
N LYS A 487 -0.67 -2.99 -32.74
CA LYS A 487 -0.73 -1.63 -32.13
C LYS A 487 -0.23 -0.56 -33.11
N GLY A 488 -1.15 0.30 -33.58
CA GLY A 488 -0.91 1.33 -34.58
C GLY A 488 -1.95 1.36 -35.72
N GLU A 489 -2.70 0.27 -35.92
CA GLU A 489 -3.90 0.22 -36.77
C GLU A 489 -5.15 0.48 -35.89
N GLU A 490 -6.22 1.09 -36.43
CA GLU A 490 -7.47 1.29 -35.70
C GLU A 490 -8.16 -0.05 -35.38
N PHE A 491 -8.91 -0.13 -34.27
CA PHE A 491 -9.64 -1.34 -33.89
C PHE A 491 -10.83 -1.57 -34.84
N ASP A 492 -10.57 -2.28 -35.93
CA ASP A 492 -11.59 -2.73 -36.89
C ASP A 492 -12.28 -4.00 -36.36
N ALA A 493 -13.47 -3.81 -35.76
CA ALA A 493 -14.31 -4.90 -35.28
C ALA A 493 -14.74 -5.90 -36.38
N SER A 494 -14.56 -5.58 -37.67
CA SER A 494 -14.79 -6.53 -38.77
C SER A 494 -13.63 -7.51 -39.01
N GLN A 495 -12.44 -7.26 -38.44
CA GLN A 495 -11.33 -8.23 -38.38
C GLN A 495 -11.51 -9.26 -37.25
N LEU A 496 -12.31 -8.93 -36.24
CA LEU A 496 -12.42 -9.72 -35.01
C LEU A 496 -13.03 -11.10 -35.30
N ARG A 497 -12.44 -12.15 -34.74
CA ARG A 497 -12.80 -13.54 -35.09
C ARG A 497 -13.84 -14.19 -34.17
N TYR A 498 -13.98 -13.70 -32.94
CA TYR A 498 -14.82 -14.27 -31.88
C TYR A 498 -15.30 -13.17 -30.93
N HIS A 499 -16.50 -13.31 -30.37
CA HIS A 499 -17.11 -12.30 -29.48
C HIS A 499 -17.24 -12.74 -27.97
N ARG A 500 -16.55 -13.80 -27.45
CA ARG A 500 -16.66 -14.34 -26.03
C ARG A 500 -15.41 -15.13 -25.47
N ILE A 501 -15.12 -15.17 -24.12
CA ILE A 501 -13.88 -15.71 -23.38
C ILE A 501 -14.14 -16.37 -21.94
N VAL A 502 -13.15 -16.98 -21.16
CA VAL A 502 -13.29 -17.81 -19.87
C VAL A 502 -12.03 -17.89 -18.88
N ILE A 503 -12.13 -18.02 -17.50
CA ILE A 503 -11.01 -18.20 -16.45
C ILE A 503 -11.39 -18.40 -14.88
N MET A 504 -10.52 -18.79 -13.87
CA MET A 504 -10.85 -19.23 -12.41
C MET A 504 -9.87 -18.84 -11.17
N SER A 505 -10.04 -19.26 -9.85
CA SER A 505 -9.13 -19.04 -8.61
C SER A 505 -9.49 -19.70 -7.19
N VAL A 506 -8.63 -19.68 -6.09
CA VAL A 506 -8.62 -20.60 -4.85
C VAL A 506 -8.51 -20.21 -3.28
N ALA A 507 -7.43 -20.38 -2.44
CA ALA A 507 -7.41 -20.73 -0.94
C ALA A 507 -6.42 -20.02 0.09
N GLY A 508 -6.65 -20.03 1.44
CA GLY A 508 -6.08 -19.06 2.45
C GLY A 508 -5.41 -19.44 3.84
N ASP A 509 -6.04 -19.12 4.98
CA ASP A 509 -5.49 -18.30 6.15
C ASP A 509 -4.37 -18.77 7.13
N GLU A 510 -3.65 -19.87 6.94
CA GLU A 510 -2.88 -20.61 7.98
C GLU A 510 -1.51 -20.00 8.46
N PRO A 511 -0.87 -20.51 9.56
CA PRO A 511 0.49 -20.13 9.99
C PRO A 511 1.64 -20.86 9.29
N THR A 512 2.85 -20.28 9.33
CA THR A 512 4.12 -20.87 8.83
C THR A 512 5.37 -20.29 9.54
N LEU A 513 6.57 -20.83 9.23
CA LEU A 513 7.87 -20.20 9.51
C LEU A 513 8.48 -19.65 8.21
N VAL A 514 8.98 -18.42 8.28
CA VAL A 514 9.85 -17.83 7.25
C VAL A 514 11.17 -17.35 7.85
N MET A 515 12.18 -17.15 7.02
CA MET A 515 13.51 -16.68 7.41
C MET A 515 13.92 -15.51 6.51
N ASP A 516 14.41 -14.42 7.10
CA ASP A 516 14.91 -13.25 6.37
C ASP A 516 16.34 -13.45 5.83
N ASN A 517 16.77 -12.57 4.93
CA ASN A 517 18.14 -12.53 4.41
C ASN A 517 19.24 -12.27 5.48
N THR A 518 18.89 -12.01 6.74
CA THR A 518 19.85 -11.92 7.87
C THR A 518 19.93 -13.20 8.70
N GLY A 519 19.19 -14.25 8.32
CA GLY A 519 19.14 -15.54 9.02
C GLY A 519 18.18 -15.55 10.22
N ARG A 520 17.31 -14.55 10.36
CA ARG A 520 16.30 -14.52 11.44
C ARG A 520 15.04 -15.23 10.98
N THR A 521 14.61 -16.22 11.75
CA THR A 521 13.34 -16.92 11.54
C THR A 521 12.20 -16.17 12.22
N GLU A 522 11.13 -15.86 11.49
CA GLU A 522 9.86 -15.34 11.98
C GLU A 522 8.75 -16.42 11.92
N PHE A 523 7.89 -16.47 12.94
CA PHE A 523 6.64 -17.23 12.93
C PHE A 523 5.47 -16.32 12.62
N VAL A 524 4.81 -16.57 11.48
CA VAL A 524 3.86 -15.64 10.84
C VAL A 524 2.59 -16.35 10.39
N SER A 525 1.51 -15.60 10.21
CA SER A 525 0.36 -16.02 9.40
C SER A 525 0.65 -15.77 7.92
N ILE A 526 0.31 -16.74 7.06
CA ILE A 526 0.54 -16.68 5.60
C ILE A 526 -0.20 -15.49 5.01
N GLY A 527 -1.46 -15.27 5.40
CA GLY A 527 -2.24 -14.10 5.01
C GLY A 527 -1.50 -12.78 5.24
N ARG A 528 -1.13 -12.51 6.50
CA ARG A 528 -0.40 -11.28 6.86
C ARG A 528 0.94 -11.14 6.12
N LEU A 529 1.76 -12.20 6.05
CA LEU A 529 3.04 -12.10 5.33
C LEU A 529 2.83 -11.76 3.85
N ILE A 530 1.78 -12.31 3.23
CA ILE A 530 1.46 -12.07 1.83
C ILE A 530 0.84 -10.69 1.64
N ASP A 531 -0.01 -10.20 2.54
CA ASP A 531 -0.49 -8.81 2.55
C ASP A 531 0.68 -7.83 2.70
N ASP A 532 1.54 -8.02 3.72
CA ASP A 532 2.77 -7.26 3.93
C ASP A 532 3.62 -7.20 2.63
N CYS A 533 3.74 -8.30 1.89
CA CYS A 533 4.47 -8.38 0.62
C CYS A 533 3.72 -7.76 -0.59
N VAL A 534 2.40 -7.90 -0.65
CA VAL A 534 1.54 -7.35 -1.72
C VAL A 534 1.42 -5.83 -1.60
N GLU A 535 1.40 -5.31 -0.39
CA GLU A 535 1.36 -3.86 -0.08
C GLU A 535 2.74 -3.19 -0.13
N GLY A 536 3.83 -3.98 -0.22
CA GLY A 536 5.20 -3.49 -0.31
C GLY A 536 5.83 -3.10 1.04
N ARG A 537 5.27 -3.58 2.15
CA ARG A 537 5.82 -3.48 3.51
C ARG A 537 6.95 -4.49 3.76
N ARG A 538 7.00 -5.58 2.97
CA ARG A 538 8.09 -6.56 2.88
C ARG A 538 8.44 -6.86 1.41
N THR A 539 9.70 -7.20 1.10
CA THR A 539 10.09 -7.65 -0.26
C THR A 539 10.09 -9.17 -0.35
N VAL A 540 9.46 -9.75 -1.36
CA VAL A 540 9.41 -11.23 -1.54
C VAL A 540 10.82 -11.84 -1.62
N ASP A 541 11.73 -11.19 -2.36
CA ASP A 541 13.13 -11.60 -2.55
C ASP A 541 13.98 -11.56 -1.25
N GLU A 542 13.43 -11.04 -0.15
CA GLU A 542 14.11 -10.98 1.16
C GLU A 542 13.74 -12.13 2.10
N TYR A 543 12.79 -13.00 1.70
CA TYR A 543 12.23 -14.05 2.55
C TYR A 543 12.32 -15.46 1.95
N GLN A 544 12.54 -16.41 2.85
CA GLN A 544 12.57 -17.85 2.56
C GLN A 544 11.52 -18.58 3.41
N VAL A 545 10.80 -19.54 2.86
CA VAL A 545 9.80 -20.35 3.61
C VAL A 545 10.30 -21.78 3.84
N VAL A 546 9.85 -22.43 4.91
CA VAL A 546 10.11 -23.86 5.12
C VAL A 546 9.37 -24.70 4.09
N SER A 547 10.12 -25.50 3.36
CA SER A 547 9.70 -26.46 2.33
C SER A 547 10.41 -27.80 2.53
N PHE A 548 10.09 -28.81 1.71
CA PHE A 548 10.81 -30.07 1.67
C PHE A 548 11.20 -30.49 0.26
N ASP A 549 12.30 -31.22 0.15
CA ASP A 549 12.77 -31.83 -1.08
C ASP A 549 11.87 -33.02 -1.47
N GLN A 550 11.23 -32.97 -2.63
CA GLN A 550 10.30 -34.02 -3.07
C GLN A 550 10.99 -35.37 -3.39
N VAL A 551 12.32 -35.42 -3.47
CA VAL A 551 13.10 -36.63 -3.78
C VAL A 551 13.88 -37.14 -2.56
N THR A 552 14.51 -36.24 -1.79
CA THR A 552 15.32 -36.60 -0.61
C THR A 552 14.55 -36.53 0.70
N HIS A 553 13.33 -35.98 0.69
CA HIS A 553 12.46 -35.80 1.87
C HIS A 553 13.14 -35.02 3.02
N ALA A 554 14.08 -34.14 2.71
CA ALA A 554 14.77 -33.25 3.65
C ALA A 554 14.09 -31.88 3.72
N THR A 555 13.91 -31.32 4.91
CA THR A 555 13.29 -30.01 5.11
C THR A 555 14.32 -28.89 5.08
N ARG A 556 13.96 -27.75 4.48
CA ARG A 556 14.86 -26.62 4.26
C ARG A 556 14.11 -25.30 4.09
N PHE A 557 14.78 -24.19 4.39
CA PHE A 557 14.33 -22.88 3.92
C PHE A 557 14.63 -22.75 2.42
N ARG A 558 13.70 -22.16 1.67
CA ARG A 558 13.84 -21.84 0.24
C ARG A 558 13.32 -20.44 -0.06
N PRO A 559 14.01 -19.65 -0.91
CA PRO A 559 13.52 -18.36 -1.35
C PRO A 559 12.09 -18.42 -1.89
N LEU A 560 11.29 -17.41 -1.54
CA LEU A 560 10.02 -17.15 -2.19
C LEU A 560 10.29 -16.60 -3.60
N LYS A 561 9.59 -17.15 -4.61
CA LYS A 561 9.58 -16.63 -5.98
C LYS A 561 8.49 -15.57 -6.17
N ALA A 562 7.37 -15.76 -5.48
CA ALA A 562 6.18 -14.92 -5.53
C ALA A 562 5.32 -15.19 -4.30
N VAL A 563 4.46 -14.23 -3.98
CA VAL A 563 3.31 -14.41 -3.10
C VAL A 563 2.03 -14.21 -3.92
N ILE A 564 0.95 -14.89 -3.54
CA ILE A 564 -0.29 -14.94 -4.32
C ILE A 564 -1.45 -14.56 -3.40
N ARG A 565 -2.08 -13.39 -3.63
CA ARG A 565 -3.36 -13.01 -3.01
C ARG A 565 -4.48 -13.05 -4.05
N HIS A 566 -5.61 -13.64 -3.69
CA HIS A 566 -6.80 -13.76 -4.53
C HIS A 566 -8.07 -13.73 -3.65
N GLY A 567 -9.27 -13.78 -4.25
CA GLY A 567 -10.56 -13.88 -3.52
C GLY A 567 -11.23 -15.23 -3.76
N HIS A 568 -12.14 -15.65 -2.85
CA HIS A 568 -12.73 -17.00 -2.91
C HIS A 568 -14.23 -17.09 -2.56
N GLU A 569 -14.86 -18.09 -3.19
CA GLU A 569 -16.19 -18.62 -2.84
C GLU A 569 -16.17 -20.17 -2.75
N GLU A 570 -14.98 -20.80 -2.79
CA GLU A 570 -14.86 -22.27 -2.66
C GLU A 570 -15.11 -22.74 -1.21
N PRO A 571 -15.82 -23.88 -1.00
CA PRO A 571 -15.91 -24.53 0.31
C PRO A 571 -14.53 -24.85 0.89
N MET A 572 -14.34 -24.54 2.17
CA MET A 572 -13.08 -24.73 2.90
C MET A 572 -13.15 -25.97 3.81
N TYR A 573 -12.10 -26.79 3.81
CA TYR A 573 -11.97 -28.00 4.60
C TYR A 573 -10.86 -27.86 5.64
N LYS A 574 -11.20 -28.11 6.90
CA LYS A 574 -10.24 -28.30 7.98
C LYS A 574 -9.85 -29.77 8.07
N LEU A 575 -8.64 -30.07 7.62
CA LEU A 575 -8.05 -31.40 7.70
C LEU A 575 -7.38 -31.55 9.07
N THR A 576 -7.82 -32.51 9.88
CA THR A 576 -7.26 -32.78 11.21
C THR A 576 -6.68 -34.19 11.28
N THR A 577 -5.38 -34.29 11.57
CA THR A 577 -4.64 -35.55 11.62
C THR A 577 -4.46 -36.08 13.04
N ARG A 578 -3.85 -37.26 13.15
CA ARG A 578 -3.29 -37.77 14.41
C ARG A 578 -2.38 -36.71 15.04
N TYR A 579 -2.28 -36.73 16.37
CA TYR A 579 -1.68 -35.67 17.19
C TYR A 579 -2.44 -34.32 17.15
N ASN A 580 -3.62 -34.27 16.51
CA ASN A 580 -4.45 -33.08 16.31
C ASN A 580 -3.72 -31.94 15.58
N ARG A 581 -2.70 -32.25 14.76
CA ARG A 581 -2.23 -31.29 13.76
C ARG A 581 -3.35 -31.01 12.76
N SER A 582 -3.46 -29.78 12.28
CA SER A 582 -4.52 -29.42 11.34
C SER A 582 -4.13 -28.27 10.43
N VAL A 583 -4.66 -28.29 9.21
CA VAL A 583 -4.56 -27.22 8.22
C VAL A 583 -5.93 -26.99 7.61
N LYS A 584 -6.30 -25.73 7.36
CA LYS A 584 -7.42 -25.38 6.48
C LYS A 584 -6.93 -25.23 5.05
N VAL A 585 -7.69 -25.75 4.11
CA VAL A 585 -7.45 -25.66 2.67
C VAL A 585 -8.80 -25.51 1.96
N THR A 586 -8.88 -24.90 0.77
CA THR A 586 -10.15 -25.05 0.03
C THR A 586 -10.30 -26.45 -0.52
N SER A 587 -11.50 -26.68 -1.05
CA SER A 587 -11.81 -27.72 -2.02
C SER A 587 -10.66 -28.10 -2.94
N SER A 588 -10.06 -27.16 -3.67
CA SER A 588 -9.14 -27.49 -4.77
C SER A 588 -7.64 -27.24 -4.52
N HIS A 589 -7.26 -26.67 -3.37
CA HIS A 589 -5.86 -26.62 -2.90
C HIS A 589 -5.34 -28.01 -2.50
N SER A 590 -4.09 -28.33 -2.82
CA SER A 590 -3.51 -29.68 -2.69
C SER A 590 -2.63 -29.82 -1.45
N VAL A 591 -2.82 -30.90 -0.69
CA VAL A 591 -1.89 -31.32 0.38
C VAL A 591 -1.16 -32.59 -0.03
N PHE A 592 -0.01 -32.82 0.59
CA PHE A 592 0.75 -34.05 0.37
C PHE A 592 0.20 -35.20 1.22
N VAL A 593 0.06 -36.36 0.59
CA VAL A 593 -0.32 -37.63 1.22
C VAL A 593 0.75 -38.70 1.00
N TYR A 594 0.77 -39.72 1.85
CA TYR A 594 1.66 -40.86 1.74
C TYR A 594 0.85 -42.13 1.42
N GLU A 595 0.88 -42.53 0.14
CA GLU A 595 0.04 -43.59 -0.43
C GLU A 595 0.93 -44.48 -1.32
N ASP A 596 0.74 -45.81 -1.25
CA ASP A 596 1.58 -46.85 -1.88
C ASP A 596 3.11 -46.71 -1.68
N GLY A 597 3.50 -46.12 -0.55
CA GLY A 597 4.91 -45.94 -0.16
C GLY A 597 5.57 -44.69 -0.74
N GLN A 598 4.82 -43.85 -1.47
CA GLN A 598 5.30 -42.63 -2.11
C GLN A 598 4.57 -41.39 -1.56
N VAL A 599 5.23 -40.24 -1.64
CA VAL A 599 4.63 -38.92 -1.39
C VAL A 599 3.90 -38.47 -2.65
N GLN A 600 2.61 -38.16 -2.55
CA GLN A 600 1.71 -37.84 -3.67
C GLN A 600 0.80 -36.65 -3.30
N LEU A 601 0.09 -36.07 -4.27
CA LEU A 601 -0.83 -34.95 -4.05
C LEU A 601 -2.29 -35.42 -3.93
N LYS A 602 -3.06 -34.78 -3.05
CA LYS A 602 -4.52 -35.00 -2.87
C LYS A 602 -5.19 -33.65 -2.60
N LYS A 603 -6.27 -33.33 -3.32
CA LYS A 603 -6.97 -32.04 -3.13
C LYS A 603 -7.73 -32.02 -1.80
N GLY A 604 -7.94 -30.85 -1.20
CA GLY A 604 -8.55 -30.68 0.12
C GLY A 604 -9.91 -31.38 0.27
N ASN A 605 -10.71 -31.40 -0.81
CA ASN A 605 -11.98 -32.12 -0.89
C ASN A 605 -11.88 -33.65 -1.06
N GLU A 606 -10.72 -34.19 -1.44
CA GLU A 606 -10.49 -35.62 -1.65
C GLU A 606 -9.94 -36.33 -0.42
N VAL A 607 -9.33 -35.57 0.49
CA VAL A 607 -8.74 -36.08 1.74
C VAL A 607 -9.85 -36.59 2.66
N LYS A 608 -9.74 -37.87 3.05
CA LYS A 608 -10.73 -38.59 3.84
C LYS A 608 -10.14 -39.07 5.16
N THR A 609 -10.99 -39.21 6.18
CA THR A 609 -10.63 -39.88 7.43
C THR A 609 -10.08 -41.28 7.14
N GLY A 610 -8.82 -41.52 7.52
CA GLY A 610 -8.06 -42.73 7.18
C GLY A 610 -6.83 -42.46 6.33
N ASP A 611 -6.85 -41.45 5.44
CA ASP A 611 -5.71 -41.04 4.61
C ASP A 611 -4.50 -40.66 5.47
N ILE A 612 -3.30 -40.68 4.91
CA ILE A 612 -2.05 -40.37 5.63
C ILE A 612 -1.48 -39.06 5.07
N LEU A 613 -1.65 -37.94 5.78
CA LEU A 613 -1.10 -36.64 5.37
C LEU A 613 0.40 -36.55 5.72
N VAL A 614 1.19 -35.93 4.85
CA VAL A 614 2.62 -35.69 5.10
C VAL A 614 2.79 -34.48 6.01
N ALA A 615 3.70 -34.61 6.98
CA ALA A 615 3.90 -33.65 8.06
C ALA A 615 5.38 -33.56 8.44
N SER A 616 5.83 -32.39 8.91
CA SER A 616 7.21 -32.20 9.37
C SER A 616 7.46 -32.96 10.69
N ARG A 617 8.31 -33.97 10.63
CA ARG A 617 8.83 -34.70 11.79
C ARG A 617 9.92 -33.90 12.50
N ARG A 618 10.76 -33.23 11.70
CA ARG A 618 11.72 -32.20 12.10
C ARG A 618 11.53 -30.97 11.20
N LEU A 619 11.92 -29.79 11.70
CA LEU A 619 11.95 -28.53 10.97
C LEU A 619 13.38 -27.98 10.93
N PRO A 620 13.76 -27.21 9.89
CA PRO A 620 15.08 -26.62 9.78
C PRO A 620 15.27 -25.47 10.78
N ARG A 621 16.54 -25.14 11.03
CA ARG A 621 16.99 -23.94 11.74
C ARG A 621 17.99 -23.17 10.84
N PRO A 622 18.20 -21.87 11.06
CA PRO A 622 19.28 -21.14 10.39
C PRO A 622 20.64 -21.83 10.61
N GLN A 623 21.52 -21.76 9.61
CA GLN A 623 22.89 -22.27 9.75
C GLN A 623 23.71 -21.35 10.68
N ASP A 624 23.53 -20.04 10.52
CA ASP A 624 24.13 -19.02 11.37
C ASP A 624 23.15 -18.56 12.46
N CYS A 625 23.38 -18.99 13.70
CA CYS A 625 22.58 -18.57 14.85
C CYS A 625 23.01 -17.17 15.35
N PRO A 626 22.08 -16.25 15.66
CA PRO A 626 22.43 -14.94 16.21
C PRO A 626 22.99 -15.07 17.63
N THR A 627 24.06 -14.32 17.92
CA THR A 627 24.77 -14.34 19.21
C THR A 627 24.46 -13.15 20.12
N ARG A 628 23.83 -12.10 19.58
CA ARG A 628 23.45 -10.87 20.30
C ARG A 628 22.20 -10.22 19.71
N ILE A 629 21.41 -9.58 20.56
CA ILE A 629 20.23 -8.78 20.20
C ILE A 629 20.66 -7.31 20.15
N ASP A 630 20.39 -6.62 19.05
CA ASP A 630 20.48 -5.15 18.99
C ASP A 630 19.24 -4.55 19.66
N LEU A 631 19.38 -4.08 20.90
CA LEU A 631 18.29 -3.46 21.67
C LEU A 631 17.88 -2.11 21.09
N LEU A 632 18.79 -1.38 20.45
CA LEU A 632 18.50 -0.07 19.86
C LEU A 632 17.55 -0.25 18.67
N GLU A 633 17.90 -1.14 17.74
CA GLU A 633 17.06 -1.51 16.59
C GLU A 633 15.76 -2.20 17.04
N THR A 634 15.82 -3.09 18.03
CA THR A 634 14.64 -3.79 18.58
C THR A 634 13.64 -2.80 19.21
N PHE A 635 14.12 -1.76 19.89
CA PHE A 635 13.24 -0.74 20.48
C PHE A 635 12.80 0.31 19.45
N TYR A 636 13.53 0.50 18.36
CA TYR A 636 13.13 1.35 17.23
C TYR A 636 11.97 0.72 16.45
N ARG A 637 12.13 -0.52 15.98
CA ARG A 637 11.08 -1.25 15.23
C ARG A 637 9.78 -1.49 16.03
N ALA A 638 9.86 -1.51 17.36
CA ALA A 638 8.70 -1.68 18.24
C ALA A 638 8.10 -0.35 18.75
N GLU A 639 8.51 0.80 18.20
CA GLU A 639 8.13 2.16 18.64
C GLU A 639 8.37 2.47 20.13
N LEU A 640 9.20 1.67 20.81
CA LEU A 640 9.49 1.82 22.25
C LEU A 640 10.53 2.92 22.53
N THR A 641 10.89 3.74 21.55
CA THR A 641 11.93 4.77 21.62
C THR A 641 11.67 5.83 22.69
N LYS A 642 10.40 6.21 22.89
CA LYS A 642 9.96 7.36 23.70
C LYS A 642 10.61 7.43 25.09
N GLY A 643 11.43 8.47 25.30
CA GLY A 643 12.14 8.67 26.58
C GLY A 643 13.39 7.79 26.77
N LEU A 644 13.94 7.24 25.69
CA LEU A 644 15.34 6.82 25.60
C LEU A 644 16.19 7.92 24.98
N TYR A 645 17.44 7.97 25.42
CA TYR A 645 18.51 8.74 24.82
C TYR A 645 19.62 7.79 24.38
N VAL A 646 20.37 8.21 23.38
CA VAL A 646 21.51 7.51 22.78
C VAL A 646 22.75 8.31 23.09
N LYS A 647 23.83 7.65 23.53
CA LYS A 647 25.07 8.28 23.96
C LYS A 647 26.29 7.66 23.29
N GLY A 648 27.10 8.46 22.61
CA GLY A 648 28.37 8.04 22.00
C GLY A 648 28.93 9.08 21.05
N GLU A 649 30.17 8.92 20.59
CA GLU A 649 30.77 9.88 19.64
C GLU A 649 30.02 9.88 18.30
N ASP A 650 29.52 8.71 17.88
CA ASP A 650 28.75 8.49 16.66
C ASP A 650 27.46 9.33 16.65
N VAL A 651 26.82 9.52 17.82
CA VAL A 651 25.68 10.43 17.99
C VAL A 651 26.09 11.87 17.66
N ARG A 652 27.28 12.30 18.06
CA ARG A 652 27.82 13.63 17.72
C ARG A 652 28.09 13.73 16.22
N ARG A 653 28.68 12.69 15.60
CA ARG A 653 28.94 12.66 14.14
C ARG A 653 27.65 12.74 13.32
N VAL A 654 26.64 11.92 13.63
CA VAL A 654 25.32 11.95 12.97
C VAL A 654 24.65 13.32 13.15
N ALA A 655 24.62 13.86 14.37
CA ALA A 655 24.05 15.18 14.64
C ALA A 655 24.78 16.31 13.87
N ALA A 656 26.11 16.23 13.74
CA ALA A 656 26.90 17.17 12.95
C ALA A 656 26.58 17.09 11.45
N SER A 657 26.55 15.89 10.87
CA SER A 657 26.16 15.66 9.46
C SER A 657 24.77 16.20 9.16
N ARG A 658 23.81 15.98 10.08
CA ARG A 658 22.43 16.49 9.96
C ARG A 658 22.34 18.02 10.04
N VAL A 659 23.26 18.68 10.73
CA VAL A 659 23.36 20.16 10.74
C VAL A 659 23.97 20.66 9.43
N LEU A 660 25.00 20.01 8.89
CA LEU A 660 25.59 20.36 7.59
C LEU A 660 24.58 20.24 6.44
N ALA A 661 23.80 19.16 6.40
CA ALA A 661 22.78 18.91 5.38
C ALA A 661 21.62 19.93 5.36
N LYS A 662 21.55 20.85 6.34
CA LYS A 662 20.52 21.89 6.45
C LYS A 662 21.05 23.31 6.19
N VAL A 663 22.23 23.44 5.57
CA VAL A 663 22.90 24.73 5.35
C VAL A 663 23.25 24.90 3.88
N GLU A 664 22.62 25.88 3.21
CA GLU A 664 22.77 26.22 1.79
C GLU A 664 24.23 26.42 1.33
N ARG A 665 25.11 26.74 2.27
CA ARG A 665 26.55 26.92 2.08
C ARG A 665 27.33 26.30 3.24
N SER A 666 27.52 24.98 3.16
CA SER A 666 28.24 24.17 4.15
C SER A 666 29.72 24.53 4.27
N ASP A 667 30.30 25.06 3.19
CA ASP A 667 31.63 25.68 3.12
C ASP A 667 31.86 26.69 4.26
N LEU A 668 30.87 27.54 4.56
CA LEU A 668 30.95 28.56 5.61
C LEU A 668 31.04 27.99 7.04
N LEU A 669 30.83 26.69 7.22
CA LEU A 669 30.96 25.97 8.48
C LEU A 669 32.21 25.08 8.55
N SER A 670 32.63 24.48 7.42
CA SER A 670 33.80 23.60 7.33
C SER A 670 35.10 24.30 6.96
N GLU A 671 35.08 25.52 6.41
CA GLU A 671 36.31 26.26 6.12
C GLU A 671 36.97 26.78 7.42
N PRO A 672 38.30 26.64 7.58
CA PRO A 672 39.04 27.24 8.70
C PRO A 672 38.81 28.74 8.83
N ARG A 673 38.70 29.20 10.07
CA ARG A 673 38.71 30.63 10.40
C ARG A 673 40.15 31.14 10.40
N ILE A 674 40.33 32.45 10.32
CA ILE A 674 41.66 33.05 10.49
C ILE A 674 41.69 34.19 11.51
N ALA A 675 42.82 34.34 12.17
CA ALA A 675 43.16 35.53 12.95
C ALA A 675 44.34 36.28 12.30
N VAL A 676 44.14 37.56 12.03
CA VAL A 676 45.18 38.52 11.60
C VAL A 676 45.47 39.42 12.79
N GLU A 677 46.73 39.84 12.96
CA GLU A 677 47.13 40.76 14.03
C GLU A 677 46.47 42.14 13.91
N THR A 678 46.29 42.81 15.05
CA THR A 678 45.73 44.17 15.14
C THR A 678 46.50 45.19 14.29
N ASN A 679 47.83 45.03 14.17
CA ASN A 679 48.69 45.93 13.40
C ASN A 679 48.45 45.81 11.89
N ASP A 680 48.31 44.58 11.38
CA ASP A 680 47.98 44.35 9.97
C ASP A 680 46.54 44.72 9.65
N TRP A 681 45.59 44.48 10.56
CA TRP A 681 44.23 45.04 10.41
C TRP A 681 44.26 46.57 10.29
N GLN A 682 45.09 47.29 11.05
CA GLN A 682 45.22 48.75 10.91
C GLN A 682 45.76 49.15 9.52
N ARG A 683 46.78 48.45 8.98
CA ARG A 683 47.28 48.66 7.61
C ARG A 683 46.16 48.47 6.57
N LEU A 684 45.41 47.37 6.67
CA LEU A 684 44.29 47.02 5.78
C LEU A 684 43.13 48.02 5.86
N ILE A 685 42.82 48.56 7.03
CA ILE A 685 41.80 49.61 7.23
C ILE A 685 42.24 50.93 6.56
N VAL A 686 43.53 51.28 6.63
CA VAL A 686 44.07 52.48 5.96
C VAL A 686 43.99 52.33 4.44
N ALA A 687 44.41 51.19 3.89
CA ALA A 687 44.33 50.91 2.46
C ALA A 687 42.90 50.95 1.94
N ARG A 688 41.93 50.32 2.63
CA ARG A 688 40.50 50.39 2.25
C ARG A 688 39.96 51.82 2.22
N ARG A 689 40.40 52.68 3.15
CA ARG A 689 40.03 54.10 3.16
C ARG A 689 40.67 54.87 2.00
N GLN A 690 41.92 54.55 1.65
CA GLN A 690 42.64 55.15 0.53
C GLN A 690 42.06 54.73 -0.83
N SER A 691 41.62 53.48 -1.00
CA SER A 691 40.91 53.02 -2.20
C SER A 691 39.43 53.46 -2.25
N GLY A 692 38.97 54.25 -1.29
CA GLY A 692 37.63 54.86 -1.26
C GLY A 692 36.46 53.90 -1.02
N LYS A 693 36.73 52.60 -0.76
CA LYS A 693 35.69 51.56 -0.71
C LYS A 693 35.01 51.51 0.66
N SER A 694 33.69 51.65 0.66
CA SER A 694 32.87 51.50 1.87
C SER A 694 32.86 50.05 2.38
N GLN A 695 32.60 49.87 3.68
CA GLN A 695 32.37 48.53 4.27
C GLN A 695 31.20 47.78 3.60
N MET A 696 30.23 48.49 3.00
CA MET A 696 29.12 47.90 2.26
C MET A 696 29.56 47.31 0.91
N GLN A 697 30.40 48.04 0.15
CA GLN A 697 30.96 47.54 -1.10
C GLN A 697 31.88 46.32 -0.86
N VAL A 698 32.71 46.37 0.19
CA VAL A 698 33.56 45.24 0.56
C VAL A 698 32.73 44.05 1.09
N ALA A 699 31.68 44.28 1.87
CA ALA A 699 30.76 43.21 2.29
C ALA A 699 30.12 42.50 1.09
N SER A 700 29.70 43.25 0.07
CA SER A 700 29.17 42.69 -1.18
C SER A 700 30.20 41.84 -1.92
N ALA A 701 31.46 42.28 -1.99
CA ALA A 701 32.55 41.53 -2.62
C ALA A 701 32.93 40.25 -1.86
N CYS A 702 32.96 40.30 -0.52
CA CYS A 702 33.17 39.13 0.35
C CYS A 702 31.94 38.19 0.44
N GLY A 703 30.83 38.46 -0.27
CA GLY A 703 29.60 37.66 -0.23
C GLY A 703 28.83 37.71 1.10
N VAL A 704 29.03 38.77 1.90
CA VAL A 704 28.50 38.92 3.27
C VAL A 704 27.27 39.81 3.31
N LYS A 705 26.13 39.28 3.78
CA LYS A 705 24.83 39.97 3.81
C LYS A 705 24.75 41.22 4.70
N GLN A 706 25.67 41.42 5.65
CA GLN A 706 25.62 42.55 6.60
C GLN A 706 26.94 43.35 6.63
N PRO A 707 26.95 44.65 6.27
CA PRO A 707 28.17 45.47 6.28
C PRO A 707 28.88 45.59 7.64
N ILE A 708 28.14 45.48 8.74
CA ILE A 708 28.70 45.52 10.10
C ILE A 708 29.69 44.37 10.36
N THR A 709 29.53 43.23 9.68
CA THR A 709 30.44 42.07 9.80
C THR A 709 31.85 42.41 9.36
N ILE A 710 32.03 43.23 8.32
CA ILE A 710 33.36 43.75 7.91
C ILE A 710 33.94 44.62 9.03
N SER A 711 33.13 45.50 9.63
CA SER A 711 33.56 46.29 10.78
C SER A 711 33.86 45.43 12.03
N HIS A 712 33.39 44.19 12.12
CA HIS A 712 33.73 43.26 13.20
C HIS A 712 35.04 42.52 12.92
N TRP A 713 35.37 42.23 11.65
CA TRP A 713 36.69 41.71 11.26
C TRP A 713 37.78 42.77 11.49
N GLU A 714 37.56 44.00 11.01
CA GLU A 714 38.45 45.16 11.22
C GLU A 714 38.71 45.50 12.70
N ARG A 715 37.84 45.04 13.61
CA ARG A 715 37.98 45.22 15.07
C ARG A 715 38.44 43.95 15.80
N GLY A 716 38.73 42.87 15.07
CA GLY A 716 39.11 41.57 15.63
C GLY A 716 38.00 40.81 16.37
N ILE A 717 36.78 41.35 16.42
CA ILE A 717 35.61 40.82 17.15
C ILE A 717 35.13 39.50 16.52
N ASN A 718 35.03 39.46 15.20
CA ASN A 718 34.70 38.27 14.43
C ASN A 718 35.93 37.82 13.63
N LYS A 719 36.08 36.51 13.43
CA LYS A 719 37.13 35.92 12.59
C LYS A 719 36.53 35.48 11.24
N PRO A 720 37.00 36.02 10.09
CA PRO A 720 36.58 35.56 8.78
C PRO A 720 37.03 34.12 8.53
N ILE A 721 36.44 33.46 7.54
CA ILE A 721 37.01 32.27 6.90
C ILE A 721 38.00 32.69 5.82
N LEU A 722 38.91 31.80 5.41
CA LEU A 722 40.01 32.15 4.51
C LEU A 722 39.53 32.74 3.17
N SER A 723 38.57 32.12 2.49
CA SER A 723 37.97 32.60 1.24
C SER A 723 37.44 34.04 1.33
N GLN A 724 36.73 34.36 2.42
CA GLN A 724 36.19 35.69 2.69
C GLN A 724 37.27 36.74 2.96
N PHE A 725 38.40 36.33 3.55
CA PHE A 725 39.54 37.23 3.76
C PHE A 725 40.34 37.45 2.48
N LEU A 726 40.58 36.42 1.66
CA LEU A 726 41.20 36.60 0.34
C LEU A 726 40.35 37.52 -0.55
N SER A 727 39.03 37.33 -0.53
CA SER A 727 38.07 38.25 -1.17
C SER A 727 38.10 39.66 -0.56
N TYR A 728 38.43 39.82 0.72
CA TYR A 728 38.61 41.14 1.35
C TYR A 728 39.87 41.84 0.82
N LEU A 729 41.00 41.13 0.69
CA LEU A 729 42.26 41.68 0.17
C LEU A 729 42.13 42.12 -1.30
N ASP A 730 41.59 41.24 -2.15
CA ASP A 730 41.27 41.55 -3.55
C ASP A 730 40.27 42.73 -3.65
N ALA A 731 39.20 42.69 -2.85
CA ALA A 731 38.21 43.77 -2.83
C ALA A 731 38.78 45.13 -2.43
N ILE A 732 39.94 45.23 -1.76
CA ILE A 732 40.60 46.51 -1.46
C ILE A 732 41.79 46.84 -2.36
N GLY A 733 42.29 45.89 -3.15
CA GLY A 733 43.48 46.03 -3.99
C GLY A 733 44.77 46.01 -3.17
N TRP A 734 45.00 44.94 -2.41
CA TRP A 734 46.14 44.83 -1.49
C TRP A 734 47.12 43.74 -1.92
N ASP A 735 48.31 44.17 -2.38
CA ASP A 735 49.36 43.33 -2.95
C ASP A 735 50.48 42.96 -1.94
N ASP A 736 50.41 43.49 -0.71
CA ASP A 736 51.43 43.35 0.34
C ASP A 736 51.25 42.05 1.15
N THR A 737 52.32 41.42 1.62
CA THR A 737 52.21 40.22 2.48
C THR A 737 51.53 40.53 3.82
N VAL A 738 50.56 39.69 4.22
CA VAL A 738 49.89 39.70 5.52
C VAL A 738 50.06 38.33 6.19
N VAL A 739 50.34 38.31 7.49
CA VAL A 739 50.45 37.07 8.28
C VAL A 739 49.11 36.78 8.98
N TYR A 740 48.69 35.52 8.97
CA TYR A 740 47.51 35.06 9.69
C TYR A 740 47.70 33.69 10.31
N GLU A 741 47.07 33.49 11.47
CA GLU A 741 46.90 32.20 12.15
C GLU A 741 45.64 31.52 11.60
N GLN A 742 45.70 30.22 11.29
CA GLN A 742 44.51 29.41 11.04
C GLN A 742 43.92 28.92 12.36
N LEU A 743 42.61 29.11 12.49
CA LEU A 743 41.78 28.64 13.60
C LEU A 743 40.85 27.52 13.08
N PRO A 744 40.38 26.62 13.96
CA PRO A 744 39.44 25.57 13.59
C PRO A 744 38.19 26.10 12.87
N SER A 745 37.58 25.26 12.03
CA SER A 745 36.30 25.60 11.41
C SER A 745 35.18 25.63 12.46
N LYS A 746 34.02 26.20 12.10
CA LYS A 746 32.89 26.23 13.03
C LYS A 746 32.27 24.85 13.29
N LEU A 747 32.49 23.91 12.37
CA LEU A 747 32.19 22.50 12.55
C LEU A 747 33.15 21.86 13.57
N ASP A 748 34.45 22.14 13.48
CA ASP A 748 35.46 21.64 14.43
C ASP A 748 35.22 22.17 15.86
N GLU A 749 34.84 23.46 16.00
CA GLU A 749 34.38 24.07 17.26
C GLU A 749 33.15 23.37 17.86
N TRP A 750 32.33 22.68 17.05
CA TRP A 750 31.16 21.90 17.49
C TRP A 750 31.49 20.44 17.78
N LEU A 751 32.47 19.86 17.07
CA LEU A 751 32.94 18.50 17.31
C LEU A 751 33.84 18.40 18.54
N ALA A 752 34.68 19.41 18.79
CA ALA A 752 35.57 19.51 19.95
C ALA A 752 34.89 20.02 21.24
N GLN A 753 33.56 20.17 21.24
CA GLN A 753 32.83 20.80 22.35
C GLN A 753 32.57 19.83 23.50
N ASP A 754 33.06 20.15 24.70
CA ASP A 754 32.88 19.30 25.89
C ASP A 754 31.39 19.17 26.28
N ASP A 755 30.87 17.94 26.25
CA ASP A 755 29.50 17.53 26.57
C ASP A 755 29.31 17.09 28.04
N THR A 756 30.28 17.28 28.94
CA THR A 756 30.11 17.00 30.39
C THR A 756 28.96 17.79 31.05
N SER A 757 28.55 18.92 30.47
CA SER A 757 27.49 19.77 31.00
C SER A 757 26.10 19.16 30.85
N LYS A 758 25.24 19.30 31.87
CA LYS A 758 23.82 18.91 31.82
C LYS A 758 23.03 19.59 30.68
N ASN A 759 23.55 20.68 30.11
CA ASN A 759 22.96 21.39 28.99
C ASN A 759 23.38 20.84 27.61
N ALA A 760 24.32 19.90 27.54
CA ALA A 760 24.81 19.26 26.31
C ALA A 760 23.67 18.77 25.40
N ARG A 761 22.68 18.08 25.99
CA ARG A 761 21.47 17.55 25.31
C ARG A 761 20.68 18.59 24.49
N TRP A 762 20.78 19.87 24.85
CA TRP A 762 20.07 20.97 24.19
C TRP A 762 20.87 21.60 23.03
N ARG A 763 22.13 21.20 22.84
CA ARG A 763 22.94 21.65 21.70
C ARG A 763 22.44 20.99 20.41
N LYS A 764 22.70 21.64 19.27
CA LYS A 764 22.42 21.06 17.94
C LYS A 764 23.32 19.87 17.64
N VAL A 765 24.58 19.94 18.06
CA VAL A 765 25.59 18.88 17.98
C VAL A 765 26.00 18.53 19.40
N SER A 766 25.93 17.25 19.76
CA SER A 766 26.29 16.70 21.09
C SER A 766 26.39 15.18 20.99
N CYS A 767 27.19 14.54 21.85
CA CYS A 767 27.28 13.08 21.96
C CYS A 767 26.09 12.42 22.69
N TYR A 768 25.01 13.16 22.99
CA TYR A 768 23.85 12.68 23.75
C TYR A 768 22.53 13.24 23.19
N LYS A 769 21.68 12.37 22.62
CA LYS A 769 20.43 12.76 21.93
C LYS A 769 19.25 11.80 22.21
N PRO A 770 17.98 12.24 22.16
CA PRO A 770 16.83 11.34 22.21
C PRO A 770 16.89 10.32 21.07
N LEU A 771 16.47 9.06 21.31
CA LEU A 771 16.35 8.07 20.22
C LEU A 771 15.26 8.50 19.21
N ASP A 772 14.24 9.20 19.69
CA ASP A 772 13.17 9.82 18.91
C ASP A 772 13.67 10.88 17.89
N GLU A 773 14.92 11.36 18.01
CA GLU A 773 15.53 12.26 17.02
C GLU A 773 16.13 11.52 15.81
N PHE A 774 16.16 10.19 15.72
CA PHE A 774 16.88 9.43 14.66
C PHE A 774 15.95 8.76 13.63
N THR A 775 16.41 8.67 12.38
CA THR A 775 15.86 7.75 11.36
C THR A 775 16.44 6.34 11.52
N SER A 776 15.75 5.31 11.02
CA SER A 776 16.29 3.93 10.93
C SER A 776 17.65 3.88 10.21
N SER A 777 17.82 4.65 9.14
CA SER A 777 19.09 4.77 8.41
C SER A 777 20.23 5.41 9.23
N GLU A 778 19.93 6.31 10.16
CA GLU A 778 20.93 6.88 11.08
C GLU A 778 21.18 5.95 12.27
N VAL A 779 20.16 5.23 12.75
CA VAL A 779 20.27 4.15 13.75
C VAL A 779 21.25 3.05 13.27
N ALA A 780 21.14 2.66 12.01
CA ALA A 780 22.05 1.69 11.38
C ALA A 780 23.50 2.18 11.23
N GLN A 781 23.74 3.51 11.23
CA GLN A 781 25.09 4.11 11.12
C GLN A 781 25.83 4.24 12.46
N LEU A 782 25.13 4.06 13.59
CA LEU A 782 25.77 4.04 14.91
C LEU A 782 26.62 2.77 15.05
N SER A 783 27.75 2.85 15.74
CA SER A 783 28.58 1.69 16.11
C SER A 783 28.07 0.95 17.36
N ASP A 784 28.88 -0.01 17.82
CA ASP A 784 28.61 -0.87 18.98
C ASP A 784 28.90 -0.18 20.33
N ASP A 785 29.76 0.85 20.35
CA ASP A 785 30.16 1.57 21.57
C ASP A 785 29.08 2.49 22.14
N VAL A 786 27.93 2.65 21.45
CA VAL A 786 26.88 3.56 21.92
C VAL A 786 26.03 2.96 23.03
N GLN A 787 25.74 3.77 24.03
CA GLN A 787 24.94 3.42 25.20
C GLN A 787 23.51 3.95 25.05
N ILE A 788 22.54 3.14 25.48
CA ILE A 788 21.14 3.50 25.61
C ILE A 788 20.91 3.99 27.05
N VAL A 789 20.27 5.15 27.21
CA VAL A 789 20.15 5.87 28.49
C VAL A 789 18.69 6.22 28.77
N PRO A 790 18.05 5.70 29.84
CA PRO A 790 16.70 6.09 30.23
C PRO A 790 16.61 7.54 30.69
N GLN A 791 15.64 8.30 30.20
CA GLN A 791 15.46 9.73 30.56
C GLN A 791 15.29 9.98 32.06
N ALA A 792 14.63 9.06 32.77
CA ALA A 792 14.36 9.16 34.21
C ALA A 792 15.48 8.57 35.10
N HIS A 793 16.41 7.80 34.52
CA HIS A 793 17.43 7.03 35.22
C HIS A 793 18.74 7.06 34.41
N GLY A 794 19.36 8.24 34.31
CA GLY A 794 20.58 8.44 33.53
C GLY A 794 21.79 7.65 34.04
N GLU A 795 21.75 7.23 35.31
CA GLU A 795 22.68 6.32 35.96
C GLU A 795 22.53 4.86 35.50
N LYS A 796 21.37 4.48 34.94
CA LYS A 796 21.09 3.13 34.41
C LYS A 796 21.26 3.07 32.90
N ALA A 797 22.39 3.55 32.40
CA ALA A 797 22.79 3.35 31.01
C ALA A 797 23.11 1.87 30.74
N PHE A 798 22.71 1.35 29.59
CA PHE A 798 22.99 -0.02 29.16
C PHE A 798 23.52 -0.07 27.72
N ALA A 799 24.22 -1.14 27.36
CA ALA A 799 24.81 -1.30 26.04
C ALA A 799 23.74 -1.47 24.94
N ARG A 800 24.08 -1.11 23.70
CA ARG A 800 23.24 -1.39 22.53
C ARG A 800 22.93 -2.88 22.35
N TYR A 801 23.92 -3.75 22.58
CA TYR A 801 23.75 -5.19 22.36
C TYR A 801 23.60 -5.98 23.65
N LEU A 802 22.60 -6.86 23.68
CA LEU A 802 22.41 -7.86 24.73
C LEU A 802 22.88 -9.23 24.22
N PRO A 803 23.86 -9.90 24.85
CA PRO A 803 24.28 -11.24 24.46
C PRO A 803 23.12 -12.26 24.57
N ILE A 804 23.03 -13.16 23.60
CA ILE A 804 22.07 -14.27 23.63
C ILE A 804 22.73 -15.43 24.38
N THR A 805 22.38 -15.59 25.65
CA THR A 805 22.95 -16.61 26.54
C THR A 805 21.91 -17.61 27.03
N ARG A 806 22.38 -18.70 27.64
CA ARG A 806 21.51 -19.70 28.29
C ARG A 806 20.64 -19.06 29.36
N GLU A 807 21.19 -18.14 30.13
CA GLU A 807 20.53 -17.42 31.23
C GLU A 807 19.39 -16.55 30.72
N LEU A 808 19.57 -15.86 29.58
CA LEU A 808 18.52 -15.06 28.95
C LEU A 808 17.35 -15.95 28.48
N MET A 809 17.64 -17.07 27.80
CA MET A 809 16.61 -17.99 27.32
C MET A 809 15.88 -18.71 28.47
N TRP A 810 16.60 -19.07 29.52
CA TRP A 810 16.06 -19.72 30.71
C TRP A 810 15.24 -18.75 31.59
N LEU A 811 15.64 -17.48 31.68
CA LEU A 811 14.82 -16.42 32.30
C LEU A 811 13.56 -16.13 31.47
N LEU A 812 13.66 -16.19 30.13
CA LEU A 812 12.53 -15.98 29.22
C LEU A 812 11.47 -17.08 29.36
N GLY A 813 11.85 -18.35 29.51
CA GLY A 813 10.88 -19.44 29.71
C GLY A 813 10.11 -19.32 31.02
N TRP A 814 10.78 -18.97 32.12
CA TRP A 814 10.12 -18.62 33.39
C TRP A 814 9.18 -17.42 33.26
N TYR A 815 9.54 -16.42 32.45
CA TYR A 815 8.69 -15.26 32.22
C TYR A 815 7.47 -15.55 31.32
N VAL A 816 7.61 -16.42 30.31
CA VAL A 816 6.48 -16.81 29.45
C VAL A 816 5.40 -17.55 30.26
N ALA A 817 5.79 -18.41 31.20
CA ALA A 817 4.87 -19.01 32.17
C ALA A 817 4.39 -17.98 33.23
N GLU A 818 5.15 -17.84 34.33
CA GLU A 818 4.72 -17.18 35.58
C GLU A 818 4.83 -15.64 35.54
N GLY A 819 5.26 -15.08 34.40
CA GLY A 819 5.67 -13.69 34.26
C GLY A 819 4.54 -12.70 33.92
N THR A 820 4.66 -11.51 34.51
CA THR A 820 3.80 -10.33 34.30
C THR A 820 4.64 -9.05 34.24
N LEU A 821 4.21 -8.06 33.46
CA LEU A 821 4.87 -6.76 33.34
C LEU A 821 3.94 -5.62 33.80
N SER A 822 4.46 -4.68 34.59
CA SER A 822 3.80 -3.40 34.88
C SER A 822 4.45 -2.28 34.06
N LYS A 823 4.70 -1.08 34.61
CA LYS A 823 5.35 0.02 33.85
C LYS A 823 6.78 -0.35 33.43
N HIS A 824 7.64 -0.57 34.43
CA HIS A 824 9.02 -1.08 34.31
C HIS A 824 9.35 -2.20 35.32
N GLN A 825 8.36 -2.65 36.09
CA GLN A 825 8.51 -3.76 37.03
C GLN A 825 8.24 -5.07 36.29
N VAL A 826 9.28 -5.87 36.10
CA VAL A 826 9.16 -7.28 35.68
C VAL A 826 8.88 -8.10 36.94
N SER A 827 7.87 -8.96 36.90
CA SER A 827 7.48 -9.82 38.04
C SER A 827 7.25 -11.25 37.58
N LEU A 828 7.67 -12.22 38.40
CA LEU A 828 7.26 -13.63 38.34
C LEU A 828 6.41 -13.93 39.59
N ASN A 829 5.32 -14.67 39.41
CA ASN A 829 4.40 -15.04 40.48
C ASN A 829 4.53 -16.54 40.75
N LEU A 830 5.53 -16.90 41.56
CA LEU A 830 5.99 -18.27 41.75
C LEU A 830 5.22 -18.98 42.87
N GLY A 831 5.09 -20.31 42.79
CA GLY A 831 4.57 -21.13 43.87
C GLY A 831 5.67 -21.74 44.74
N LYS A 832 5.27 -22.32 45.87
CA LYS A 832 6.17 -23.07 46.78
C LYS A 832 6.96 -24.21 46.10
N LYS A 833 6.44 -24.78 45.00
CA LYS A 833 7.16 -25.77 44.15
C LYS A 833 8.42 -25.19 43.49
N ASP A 834 8.44 -23.88 43.26
CA ASP A 834 9.45 -23.17 42.46
C ASP A 834 10.51 -22.47 43.33
N GLU A 835 10.33 -22.44 44.65
CA GLU A 835 11.22 -21.75 45.60
C GLU A 835 12.69 -22.17 45.45
N GLN A 836 12.92 -23.46 45.13
CA GLN A 836 14.24 -24.03 44.85
C GLN A 836 14.99 -23.37 43.68
N PHE A 837 14.27 -22.79 42.70
CA PHE A 837 14.86 -22.16 41.51
C PHE A 837 15.09 -20.65 41.68
N ILE A 838 14.54 -20.04 42.74
CA ILE A 838 14.68 -18.59 42.99
C ILE A 838 16.14 -18.10 43.03
N PRO A 839 17.13 -18.85 43.60
CA PRO A 839 18.54 -18.45 43.54
C PRO A 839 19.08 -18.37 42.10
N GLU A 840 18.73 -19.33 41.26
CA GLU A 840 19.14 -19.36 39.85
C GLU A 840 18.46 -18.24 39.04
N ILE A 841 17.17 -17.97 39.28
CA ILE A 841 16.45 -16.86 38.64
C ILE A 841 17.07 -15.52 39.04
N LYS A 842 17.46 -15.34 40.32
CA LYS A 842 18.16 -14.13 40.78
C LYS A 842 19.51 -13.95 40.05
N ALA A 843 20.32 -15.01 39.98
CA ALA A 843 21.60 -14.99 39.27
C ALA A 843 21.42 -14.73 37.77
N ALA A 844 20.40 -15.28 37.12
CA ALA A 844 20.11 -15.05 35.71
C ALA A 844 19.73 -13.58 35.42
N VAL A 845 18.89 -12.94 36.25
CA VAL A 845 18.57 -11.51 36.09
C VAL A 845 19.80 -10.63 36.32
N GLU A 846 20.64 -10.97 37.31
CA GLU A 846 21.88 -10.22 37.59
C GLU A 846 22.89 -10.35 36.43
N ALA A 847 23.07 -11.55 35.88
CA ALA A 847 23.97 -11.80 34.75
C ALA A 847 23.49 -11.16 33.43
N VAL A 848 22.18 -11.16 33.16
CA VAL A 848 21.60 -10.68 31.89
C VAL A 848 21.31 -9.18 31.91
N PHE A 849 20.86 -8.62 33.04
CA PHE A 849 20.38 -7.23 33.11
C PHE A 849 21.11 -6.37 34.15
N GLY A 850 22.00 -6.92 34.98
CA GLY A 850 22.71 -6.17 36.02
C GLY A 850 21.80 -5.70 37.17
N GLU A 851 20.65 -6.34 37.38
CA GLU A 851 19.64 -5.95 38.37
C GLU A 851 19.46 -7.04 39.43
N THR A 852 19.35 -6.66 40.71
CA THR A 852 19.12 -7.60 41.81
C THR A 852 17.61 -7.78 42.10
N PRO A 853 17.00 -8.96 41.89
CA PRO A 853 15.57 -9.13 42.14
C PRO A 853 15.20 -9.18 43.62
N ARG A 854 14.09 -8.51 43.95
CA ARG A 854 13.47 -8.51 45.28
C ARG A 854 12.42 -9.62 45.35
N GLN A 855 12.41 -10.32 46.49
CA GLN A 855 11.42 -11.36 46.78
C GLN A 855 10.40 -10.82 47.80
N TYR A 856 9.14 -11.15 47.59
CA TYR A 856 8.04 -10.90 48.51
C TYR A 856 7.20 -12.18 48.62
N ASN A 857 7.08 -12.72 49.84
CA ASN A 857 6.21 -13.86 50.12
C ASN A 857 4.89 -13.29 50.67
N ASP A 858 3.74 -13.74 50.15
CA ASP A 858 2.43 -13.34 50.66
C ASP A 858 2.19 -13.94 52.07
N PRO A 859 1.87 -13.16 53.11
CA PRO A 859 1.56 -13.70 54.42
C PRO A 859 0.25 -14.51 54.48
N ASN A 860 -0.58 -14.50 53.42
CA ASN A 860 -1.90 -15.16 53.38
C ASN A 860 -1.98 -16.36 52.42
N SER A 861 -0.92 -16.65 51.65
CA SER A 861 -0.89 -17.76 50.69
C SER A 861 0.52 -18.33 50.49
N ASP A 862 0.63 -19.49 49.85
CA ASP A 862 1.92 -20.10 49.46
C ASP A 862 2.54 -19.44 48.19
N GLY A 863 2.16 -18.18 47.91
CA GLY A 863 2.60 -17.40 46.74
C GLY A 863 3.85 -16.55 47.00
N ILE A 864 4.80 -16.61 46.07
CA ILE A 864 6.10 -15.92 46.13
C ILE A 864 6.27 -15.02 44.90
N LYS A 865 6.18 -13.70 45.09
CA LYS A 865 6.43 -12.73 44.02
C LYS A 865 7.91 -12.36 43.98
N LEU A 866 8.59 -12.66 42.86
CA LEU A 866 9.95 -12.22 42.57
C LEU A 866 9.89 -11.08 41.54
N TYR A 867 10.50 -9.92 41.82
CA TYR A 867 10.39 -8.74 40.93
C TYR A 867 11.65 -7.86 40.87
N PHE A 868 11.86 -7.22 39.73
CA PHE A 868 12.95 -6.27 39.50
C PHE A 868 12.51 -5.10 38.58
N HIS A 869 13.32 -4.04 38.52
CA HIS A 869 13.00 -2.81 37.78
C HIS A 869 14.07 -2.50 36.72
N SER A 870 13.98 -3.17 35.56
CA SER A 870 14.86 -2.94 34.41
C SER A 870 14.10 -2.23 33.29
N VAL A 871 14.65 -1.12 32.79
CA VAL A 871 14.11 -0.43 31.61
C VAL A 871 14.39 -1.21 30.32
N ALA A 872 15.52 -1.91 30.25
CA ALA A 872 15.87 -2.75 29.11
C ALA A 872 14.95 -3.98 29.02
N ALA A 873 14.83 -4.77 30.10
CA ALA A 873 13.96 -5.95 30.10
C ALA A 873 12.49 -5.59 29.85
N ALA A 874 11.98 -4.52 30.48
CA ALA A 874 10.60 -4.08 30.30
C ALA A 874 10.27 -3.61 28.87
N ARG A 875 11.27 -3.23 28.07
CA ARG A 875 11.08 -2.92 26.64
C ARG A 875 11.26 -4.17 25.79
N LEU A 876 12.27 -4.99 26.06
CA LEU A 876 12.52 -6.23 25.31
C LEU A 876 11.33 -7.18 25.38
N LEU A 877 10.72 -7.36 26.56
CA LEU A 877 9.54 -8.21 26.75
C LEU A 877 8.27 -7.66 26.06
N ARG A 878 8.19 -6.35 25.79
CA ARG A 878 7.14 -5.75 24.95
C ARG A 878 7.41 -5.95 23.46
N ALA A 879 8.62 -5.63 23.00
CA ALA A 879 9.03 -5.84 21.60
C ALA A 879 8.93 -7.30 21.15
N TRP A 880 8.99 -8.25 22.09
CA TRP A 880 8.77 -9.68 21.87
C TRP A 880 7.33 -10.17 22.10
N ASN A 881 6.37 -9.29 22.38
CA ASN A 881 4.94 -9.62 22.60
C ASN A 881 4.68 -10.73 23.65
N VAL A 882 5.54 -10.81 24.66
CA VAL A 882 5.39 -11.70 25.85
C VAL A 882 4.88 -10.97 27.08
N ALA A 883 4.90 -9.64 27.07
CA ALA A 883 4.35 -8.78 28.13
C ALA A 883 2.82 -8.74 28.19
N GLU A 884 2.14 -9.31 27.17
CA GLU A 884 0.68 -9.27 27.00
C GLU A 884 -0.09 -10.21 27.93
N LEU A 885 -1.42 -10.13 27.90
CA LEU A 885 -2.30 -11.04 28.64
C LEU A 885 -2.03 -12.50 28.22
N ALA A 886 -2.25 -13.45 29.13
CA ALA A 886 -1.89 -14.86 28.92
C ALA A 886 -2.46 -15.47 27.62
N HIS A 887 -3.65 -15.05 27.19
CA HIS A 887 -4.31 -15.52 25.96
C HIS A 887 -3.85 -14.79 24.67
N GLN A 888 -2.96 -13.80 24.81
CA GLN A 888 -2.38 -12.99 23.72
C GLN A 888 -0.85 -13.18 23.58
N LYS A 889 -0.16 -13.70 24.62
CA LYS A 889 1.29 -13.98 24.59
C LYS A 889 1.68 -14.75 23.30
N LYS A 890 2.67 -14.24 22.56
CA LYS A 890 3.34 -14.98 21.46
C LYS A 890 4.59 -15.69 21.98
N LEU A 891 5.08 -16.72 21.30
CA LEU A 891 6.44 -17.21 21.47
C LEU A 891 7.42 -16.28 20.70
N PRO A 892 8.46 -15.70 21.33
CA PRO A 892 9.36 -14.76 20.66
C PRO A 892 10.13 -15.38 19.48
N ASP A 893 10.10 -14.71 18.33
CA ASP A 893 10.62 -15.24 17.06
C ASP A 893 12.11 -15.62 17.10
N ILE A 894 12.90 -14.93 17.94
CA ILE A 894 14.31 -15.25 18.20
C ILE A 894 14.53 -16.72 18.60
N LEU A 895 13.56 -17.37 19.25
CA LEU A 895 13.65 -18.77 19.67
C LEU A 895 13.68 -19.75 18.48
N PHE A 896 13.15 -19.39 17.30
CA PHE A 896 13.26 -20.19 16.08
C PHE A 896 14.58 -19.99 15.33
N SER A 897 15.43 -19.07 15.82
CA SER A 897 16.71 -18.69 15.21
C SER A 897 17.94 -19.17 16.00
N VAL A 898 17.78 -19.49 17.29
CA VAL A 898 18.89 -19.88 18.19
C VAL A 898 19.18 -21.39 18.18
N SER A 899 20.34 -21.76 18.74
CA SER A 899 20.82 -23.15 18.78
C SER A 899 19.95 -24.07 19.65
N GLU A 900 20.06 -25.38 19.42
CA GLU A 900 19.32 -26.42 20.15
C GLU A 900 19.43 -26.30 21.68
N GLU A 901 20.63 -26.01 22.19
CA GLU A 901 20.86 -25.81 23.63
C GLU A 901 20.07 -24.62 24.21
N LEU A 902 20.00 -23.53 23.46
CA LEU A 902 19.26 -22.31 23.84
C LEU A 902 17.74 -22.53 23.76
N GLN A 903 17.26 -23.26 22.76
CA GLN A 903 15.86 -23.71 22.66
C GLN A 903 15.48 -24.62 23.84
N LEU A 904 16.35 -25.56 24.22
CA LEU A 904 16.14 -26.47 25.34
C LEU A 904 16.18 -25.76 26.70
N ALA A 905 17.01 -24.72 26.88
CA ALA A 905 17.03 -23.91 28.10
C ALA A 905 15.74 -23.09 28.31
N PHE A 906 15.15 -22.57 27.23
CA PHE A 906 13.81 -21.97 27.25
C PHE A 906 12.73 -23.00 27.59
N LEU A 907 12.75 -24.17 26.96
CA LEU A 907 11.74 -25.21 27.21
C LEU A 907 11.84 -25.84 28.61
N GLU A 908 13.05 -26.01 29.15
CA GLU A 908 13.27 -26.46 30.54
C GLU A 908 12.57 -25.52 31.54
N SER A 909 12.91 -24.22 31.49
CA SER A 909 12.34 -23.22 32.39
C SER A 909 10.82 -23.05 32.21
N TYR A 910 10.33 -23.03 30.97
CA TYR A 910 8.90 -22.98 30.69
C TYR A 910 8.16 -24.23 31.23
N PHE A 911 8.76 -25.42 31.14
CA PHE A 911 8.21 -26.65 31.70
C PHE A 911 8.28 -26.74 33.24
N LEU A 912 9.20 -26.04 33.89
CA LEU A 912 9.25 -25.98 35.36
C LEU A 912 8.13 -25.09 35.94
N GLY A 913 7.76 -24.02 35.23
CA GLY A 913 6.60 -23.18 35.53
C GLY A 913 5.26 -23.85 35.16
N ASP A 914 4.88 -23.75 33.88
CA ASP A 914 3.56 -24.15 33.31
C ASP A 914 3.43 -25.67 33.06
N GLY A 915 4.52 -26.42 33.15
CA GLY A 915 4.55 -27.83 32.79
C GLY A 915 3.99 -28.77 33.87
N THR A 916 3.43 -29.88 33.41
CA THR A 916 2.94 -30.95 34.28
C THR A 916 3.21 -32.34 33.71
N THR A 917 3.11 -33.36 34.56
CA THR A 917 3.35 -34.77 34.20
C THR A 917 2.16 -35.62 34.61
N VAL A 918 1.17 -35.75 33.72
CA VAL A 918 -0.03 -36.55 33.98
C VAL A 918 0.24 -38.01 33.62
N GLY A 919 0.58 -38.81 34.65
CA GLY A 919 0.76 -40.26 34.55
C GLY A 919 2.00 -40.71 33.78
N LYS A 920 1.98 -40.62 32.44
CA LYS A 920 3.00 -41.19 31.53
C LYS A 920 3.37 -40.30 30.34
N HIS A 921 3.11 -39.00 30.45
CA HIS A 921 3.43 -38.00 29.42
C HIS A 921 3.78 -36.66 30.05
N LEU A 922 4.48 -35.82 29.27
CA LEU A 922 4.66 -34.40 29.58
C LEU A 922 3.44 -33.64 29.04
N SER A 923 2.98 -32.61 29.73
CA SER A 923 2.03 -31.66 29.15
C SER A 923 2.34 -30.22 29.54
N PHE A 924 2.26 -29.31 28.58
CA PHE A 924 2.15 -27.87 28.79
C PHE A 924 0.68 -27.47 28.68
N THR A 925 0.30 -26.32 29.25
CA THR A 925 -1.06 -25.76 29.18
C THR A 925 -0.99 -24.27 28.84
N THR A 926 -1.79 -23.79 27.90
CA THR A 926 -1.90 -22.35 27.60
C THR A 926 -3.27 -21.98 27.05
N ASN A 927 -3.70 -20.74 27.24
CA ASN A 927 -4.92 -20.18 26.62
C ASN A 927 -4.62 -19.26 25.42
N SER A 928 -3.36 -19.09 25.02
CA SER A 928 -2.96 -18.42 23.77
C SER A 928 -2.88 -19.41 22.60
N VAL A 929 -3.44 -19.03 21.46
CA VAL A 929 -3.34 -19.82 20.21
C VAL A 929 -1.95 -19.69 19.62
N GLN A 930 -1.41 -18.48 19.61
CA GLN A 930 -0.10 -18.12 19.04
C GLN A 930 1.05 -18.79 19.82
N LEU A 931 0.96 -18.83 21.17
CA LEU A 931 1.92 -19.57 21.99
C LEU A 931 1.77 -21.08 21.79
N LYS A 932 0.54 -21.59 21.63
CA LYS A 932 0.29 -23.00 21.33
C LYS A 932 0.96 -23.42 20.03
N ASP A 933 0.77 -22.69 18.93
CA ASP A 933 1.40 -23.05 17.65
C ASP A 933 2.91 -22.81 17.64
N GLY A 934 3.38 -21.70 18.23
CA GLY A 934 4.81 -21.43 18.35
C GLY A 934 5.55 -22.53 19.12
N LEU A 935 4.97 -23.06 20.20
CA LEU A 935 5.52 -24.20 20.93
C LEU A 935 5.51 -25.49 20.10
N LEU A 936 4.48 -25.75 19.28
CA LEU A 936 4.46 -26.91 18.38
C LEU A 936 5.55 -26.83 17.31
N TYR A 937 5.79 -25.65 16.73
CA TYR A 937 6.86 -25.42 15.76
C TYR A 937 8.26 -25.50 16.40
N LEU A 938 8.44 -24.96 17.61
CA LEU A 938 9.71 -25.04 18.35
C LEU A 938 10.07 -26.49 18.72
N LEU A 939 9.10 -27.27 19.19
CA LEU A 939 9.26 -28.71 19.40
C LEU A 939 9.51 -29.46 18.07
N GLY A 940 8.94 -28.97 16.97
CA GLY A 940 9.21 -29.45 15.61
C GLY A 940 10.67 -29.27 15.18
N GLN A 941 11.31 -28.12 15.44
CA GLN A 941 12.75 -27.92 15.13
C GLN A 941 13.65 -28.91 15.90
N LEU A 942 13.27 -29.28 17.12
CA LEU A 942 13.97 -30.29 17.92
C LEU A 942 13.73 -31.74 17.42
N GLY A 943 12.72 -31.97 16.58
CA GLY A 943 12.29 -33.30 16.16
C GLY A 943 11.46 -34.03 17.23
N ILE A 944 10.73 -33.28 18.05
CA ILE A 944 9.88 -33.77 19.14
C ILE A 944 8.41 -33.81 18.69
N ILE A 945 7.84 -35.02 18.69
CA ILE A 945 6.45 -35.24 18.25
C ILE A 945 5.50 -35.00 19.44
N ALA A 946 4.94 -33.79 19.50
CA ALA A 946 3.86 -33.42 20.41
C ALA A 946 2.46 -33.52 19.76
N ALA A 947 1.45 -33.79 20.58
CA ALA A 947 0.05 -33.54 20.25
C ALA A 947 -0.42 -32.21 20.85
N ASN A 948 -1.44 -31.59 20.27
CA ASN A 948 -2.25 -30.60 20.99
C ASN A 948 -3.63 -31.21 21.36
N SER A 949 -4.39 -30.54 22.22
CA SER A 949 -5.82 -30.79 22.44
C SER A 949 -6.49 -29.52 22.95
N TYR A 950 -7.72 -29.28 22.52
CA TYR A 950 -8.55 -28.13 22.92
C TYR A 950 -9.54 -28.53 24.01
N HIS A 951 -9.71 -27.65 24.99
CA HIS A 951 -10.59 -27.84 26.15
C HIS A 951 -11.44 -26.60 26.38
N GLN A 952 -12.74 -26.81 26.64
CA GLN A 952 -13.65 -25.74 27.09
C GLN A 952 -13.42 -25.45 28.59
N PRO A 953 -13.66 -24.21 29.06
CA PRO A 953 -13.55 -23.87 30.47
C PRO A 953 -14.61 -24.64 31.29
N SER A 954 -14.18 -25.24 32.40
CA SER A 954 -15.07 -25.99 33.29
C SER A 954 -15.86 -25.06 34.22
N GLN A 955 -17.17 -25.32 34.36
CA GLN A 955 -18.01 -24.66 35.37
C GLN A 955 -17.97 -25.35 36.75
N ASN A 956 -17.33 -26.52 36.87
CA ASN A 956 -17.18 -27.21 38.16
C ASN A 956 -16.09 -26.52 39.01
N PRO A 957 -16.38 -26.05 40.24
CA PRO A 957 -15.38 -25.50 41.15
C PRO A 957 -14.22 -26.46 41.45
N ASP A 958 -14.48 -27.77 41.51
CA ASP A 958 -13.48 -28.81 41.80
C ASP A 958 -12.63 -29.22 40.58
N ALA A 959 -12.68 -28.45 39.48
CA ALA A 959 -11.89 -28.72 38.30
C ALA A 959 -10.40 -28.40 38.50
N LEU A 960 -9.53 -29.31 38.05
CA LEU A 960 -8.07 -29.18 38.12
C LEU A 960 -7.50 -27.93 37.41
N ILE A 961 -8.26 -27.34 36.48
CA ILE A 961 -7.93 -26.10 35.77
C ILE A 961 -9.16 -25.21 35.83
N GLN A 962 -9.10 -24.14 36.63
CA GLN A 962 -10.10 -23.08 36.68
C GLN A 962 -9.69 -21.95 35.72
N THR A 963 -10.44 -21.77 34.63
CA THR A 963 -10.22 -20.70 33.65
C THR A 963 -11.56 -20.19 33.12
N ARG A 964 -11.62 -18.92 32.73
CA ARG A 964 -12.77 -18.32 32.04
C ARG A 964 -12.70 -18.45 30.51
N HIS A 965 -11.52 -18.75 29.98
CA HIS A 965 -11.25 -18.89 28.55
C HIS A 965 -11.00 -20.36 28.20
N PRO A 966 -11.35 -20.81 26.98
CA PRO A 966 -10.87 -22.08 26.45
C PRO A 966 -9.34 -22.17 26.49
N TYR A 967 -8.82 -23.39 26.55
CA TYR A 967 -7.38 -23.63 26.68
C TYR A 967 -6.92 -24.84 25.88
N TYR A 968 -5.61 -24.88 25.63
CA TYR A 968 -4.92 -25.90 24.87
C TYR A 968 -3.93 -26.63 25.77
N SER A 969 -3.85 -27.96 25.63
CA SER A 969 -2.80 -28.77 26.23
C SER A 969 -1.87 -29.32 25.15
N ILE A 970 -0.57 -29.04 25.24
CA ILE A 970 0.44 -29.64 24.35
C ILE A 970 1.07 -30.82 25.07
N THR A 971 0.95 -32.03 24.52
CA THR A 971 1.27 -33.27 25.23
C THR A 971 2.30 -34.11 24.46
N ILE A 972 3.42 -34.42 25.10
CA ILE A 972 4.51 -35.24 24.52
C ILE A 972 4.41 -36.67 25.05
N CYS A 973 4.23 -37.62 24.14
CA CYS A 973 3.89 -39.02 24.44
C CYS A 973 4.86 -40.02 23.79
N GLY A 974 5.16 -41.10 24.52
CA GLY A 974 6.00 -42.21 24.05
C GLY A 974 7.45 -42.10 24.53
N LYS A 975 8.10 -43.25 24.72
CA LYS A 975 9.40 -43.32 25.41
C LYS A 975 10.53 -42.62 24.68
N GLU A 976 10.59 -42.75 23.36
CA GLU A 976 11.59 -42.07 22.52
C GLU A 976 11.52 -40.55 22.71
N GLN A 977 10.32 -39.97 22.63
CA GLN A 977 10.08 -38.54 22.79
C GLN A 977 10.40 -38.08 24.22
N ILE A 978 9.96 -38.83 25.24
CA ILE A 978 10.27 -38.53 26.64
C ILE A 978 11.78 -38.62 26.91
N ALA A 979 12.50 -39.56 26.30
CA ALA A 979 13.96 -39.67 26.40
C ALA A 979 14.68 -38.50 25.70
N LYS A 980 14.24 -38.10 24.49
CA LYS A 980 14.72 -36.90 23.80
C LYS A 980 14.52 -35.64 24.66
N CYS A 981 13.36 -35.53 25.32
CA CYS A 981 13.01 -34.40 26.18
C CYS A 981 13.69 -34.40 27.56
N ARG A 982 14.61 -35.32 27.89
CA ARG A 982 15.11 -35.50 29.28
C ARG A 982 15.61 -34.21 29.92
N GLN A 983 16.33 -33.37 29.16
CA GLN A 983 16.83 -32.08 29.66
C GLN A 983 15.71 -31.14 30.13
N ILE A 984 14.53 -31.19 29.49
CA ILE A 984 13.37 -30.34 29.79
C ILE A 984 12.72 -30.73 31.13
N TRP A 985 12.63 -32.02 31.46
CA TRP A 985 11.84 -32.51 32.61
C TRP A 985 12.64 -33.10 33.76
N GLN A 986 13.94 -33.38 33.62
CA GLN A 986 14.75 -34.08 34.63
C GLN A 986 14.80 -33.39 36.01
N ARG A 987 14.58 -32.07 36.06
CA ARG A 987 14.54 -31.27 37.30
C ARG A 987 13.13 -31.01 37.84
N HIS A 988 12.09 -31.40 37.10
CA HIS A 988 10.71 -31.26 37.57
C HIS A 988 10.42 -32.28 38.69
N ALA A 989 9.62 -31.89 39.69
CA ALA A 989 9.37 -32.66 40.92
C ALA A 989 8.86 -34.10 40.71
N ASN A 990 8.33 -34.42 39.52
CA ASN A 990 7.85 -35.75 39.16
C ASN A 990 8.82 -36.59 38.30
N ALA A 991 10.05 -36.12 38.05
CA ALA A 991 11.01 -36.75 37.13
C ALA A 991 11.23 -38.26 37.37
N GLN A 992 11.27 -38.72 38.63
CA GLN A 992 11.39 -40.14 38.96
C GLN A 992 10.28 -41.02 38.35
N LYS A 993 9.06 -40.50 38.17
CA LYS A 993 7.94 -41.22 37.54
C LYS A 993 8.19 -41.46 36.04
N LEU A 994 8.90 -40.53 35.40
CA LEU A 994 9.30 -40.62 33.99
C LEU A 994 10.52 -41.53 33.81
N GLU A 995 11.47 -41.53 34.75
CA GLU A 995 12.59 -42.50 34.77
C GLU A 995 12.09 -43.94 34.90
N VAL A 996 11.17 -44.21 35.85
CA VAL A 996 10.51 -45.52 35.99
C VAL A 996 9.70 -45.88 34.75
N LEU A 997 9.08 -44.89 34.08
CA LEU A 997 8.44 -45.12 32.79
C LEU A 997 9.45 -45.54 31.72
N LEU A 998 10.59 -44.84 31.56
CA LEU A 998 11.61 -45.19 30.58
C LEU A 998 12.13 -46.62 30.81
N ALA A 999 12.51 -46.97 32.04
CA ALA A 999 13.08 -48.28 32.40
C ALA A 999 12.14 -49.49 32.22
N SER A 1000 10.82 -49.30 32.13
CA SER A 1000 9.87 -50.41 31.91
C SER A 1000 9.95 -51.03 30.49
N VAL A 1001 9.20 -52.10 30.21
CA VAL A 1001 9.08 -52.62 28.83
C VAL A 1001 8.12 -51.74 28.00
N ALA A 1002 8.45 -51.45 26.73
CA ALA A 1002 7.57 -50.73 25.81
C ALA A 1002 6.38 -51.62 25.38
N ARG A 1003 5.16 -51.06 25.30
CA ARG A 1003 3.92 -51.81 25.01
C ARG A 1003 3.17 -51.39 23.74
N LYS A 1004 3.49 -50.23 23.16
CA LYS A 1004 2.99 -49.73 21.87
C LYS A 1004 4.06 -48.86 21.22
N ALA A 1005 4.13 -48.89 19.89
CA ALA A 1005 4.90 -47.94 19.09
C ALA A 1005 4.24 -46.55 19.08
N GLN A 1006 4.86 -45.58 18.43
CA GLN A 1006 4.20 -44.32 18.08
C GLN A 1006 3.23 -44.51 16.89
N ASP A 1007 2.33 -43.56 16.68
CA ASP A 1007 1.15 -43.68 15.80
C ASP A 1007 1.31 -42.77 14.58
N TYR A 1008 2.43 -42.93 13.87
CA TYR A 1008 2.80 -42.24 12.62
C TYR A 1008 3.53 -43.21 11.68
N VAL A 1009 3.56 -42.88 10.39
CA VAL A 1009 4.39 -43.59 9.39
C VAL A 1009 5.70 -42.83 9.19
N HIS A 1010 6.82 -43.53 9.25
CA HIS A 1010 8.14 -42.96 9.04
C HIS A 1010 8.39 -42.75 7.54
N ILE A 1011 8.58 -41.50 7.09
CA ILE A 1011 8.88 -41.19 5.68
C ILE A 1011 10.37 -40.86 5.53
N SER A 1012 10.91 -40.00 6.38
CA SER A 1012 12.34 -39.71 6.50
C SER A 1012 12.70 -39.31 7.94
N ASP A 1013 13.93 -38.85 8.18
CA ASP A 1013 14.29 -38.20 9.44
C ASP A 1013 13.51 -36.89 9.67
N ASP A 1014 13.16 -36.20 8.57
CA ASP A 1014 12.51 -34.89 8.57
C ASP A 1014 11.00 -34.95 8.30
N LEU A 1015 10.47 -35.99 7.64
CA LEU A 1015 9.05 -36.14 7.30
C LEU A 1015 8.41 -37.39 7.95
N MET A 1016 7.12 -37.27 8.26
CA MET A 1016 6.28 -38.38 8.74
C MET A 1016 4.87 -38.30 8.16
N GLY A 1017 4.24 -39.46 8.01
CA GLY A 1017 2.84 -39.60 7.62
C GLY A 1017 1.93 -39.65 8.85
N LEU A 1018 0.96 -38.73 8.94
CA LEU A 1018 -0.05 -38.65 9.99
C LEU A 1018 -1.44 -38.98 9.46
N ARG A 1019 -2.04 -40.05 9.99
CA ARG A 1019 -3.39 -40.47 9.65
C ARG A 1019 -4.43 -39.39 9.96
N VAL A 1020 -5.24 -39.01 8.98
CA VAL A 1020 -6.41 -38.12 9.10
C VAL A 1020 -7.42 -38.76 10.05
N ILE A 1021 -7.84 -38.02 11.06
CA ILE A 1021 -8.89 -38.42 12.00
C ILE A 1021 -10.22 -37.71 11.71
N ARG A 1022 -10.17 -36.54 11.05
CA ARG A 1022 -11.33 -35.81 10.54
C ARG A 1022 -10.95 -34.98 9.31
N ALA A 1023 -11.85 -34.89 8.35
CA ALA A 1023 -11.90 -33.83 7.36
C ALA A 1023 -13.28 -33.17 7.51
N GLU A 1024 -13.31 -31.93 7.97
CA GLU A 1024 -14.54 -31.20 8.33
C GLU A 1024 -14.66 -29.97 7.44
N GLU A 1025 -15.78 -29.81 6.72
CA GLU A 1025 -16.10 -28.58 5.99
C GLU A 1025 -16.38 -27.45 6.99
N ILE A 1026 -15.89 -26.24 6.71
CA ILE A 1026 -16.01 -25.06 7.56
C ILE A 1026 -16.46 -23.85 6.73
N GLU A 1027 -17.02 -22.85 7.41
CA GLU A 1027 -17.31 -21.56 6.79
C GLU A 1027 -16.01 -20.89 6.29
N PRO A 1028 -16.02 -20.20 5.13
CA PRO A 1028 -14.88 -19.45 4.61
C PRO A 1028 -14.31 -18.47 5.66
N VAL A 1029 -12.98 -18.37 5.72
CA VAL A 1029 -12.29 -17.53 6.70
C VAL A 1029 -11.57 -16.40 5.97
N GLY A 1030 -12.06 -15.17 6.17
CA GLY A 1030 -11.61 -13.98 5.42
C GLY A 1030 -12.24 -13.88 4.03
N GLU A 1031 -12.04 -12.73 3.37
CA GLU A 1031 -12.41 -12.53 1.96
C GLU A 1031 -11.33 -13.12 1.05
N TYR A 1032 -10.07 -12.90 1.44
CA TYR A 1032 -8.87 -13.18 0.67
C TYR A 1032 -8.20 -14.49 1.03
N VAL A 1033 -7.39 -14.94 0.08
CA VAL A 1033 -6.80 -16.27 0.00
C VAL A 1033 -5.40 -16.17 -0.59
N TYR A 1034 -4.49 -16.99 -0.09
CA TYR A 1034 -3.10 -16.67 0.17
C TYR A 1034 -2.18 -17.90 -0.02
N ASP A 1035 -1.18 -17.78 -0.88
CA ASP A 1035 -0.31 -18.89 -1.24
C ASP A 1035 1.11 -18.45 -1.69
N PHE A 1036 2.09 -19.35 -1.57
CA PHE A 1036 3.48 -19.10 -1.95
C PHE A 1036 3.82 -19.72 -3.31
N SER A 1037 4.75 -19.12 -4.06
CA SER A 1037 5.59 -19.86 -5.00
C SER A 1037 6.99 -19.96 -4.42
N VAL A 1038 7.58 -21.16 -4.44
CA VAL A 1038 8.76 -21.50 -3.63
C VAL A 1038 9.86 -22.04 -4.54
N GLN A 1039 11.08 -21.53 -4.36
CA GLN A 1039 12.16 -21.86 -5.28
C GLN A 1039 12.50 -23.36 -5.27
N ASP A 1040 12.59 -23.93 -6.47
CA ASP A 1040 12.85 -25.33 -6.86
C ASP A 1040 11.87 -26.40 -6.32
N ASP A 1041 11.37 -26.26 -5.10
CA ASP A 1041 10.61 -27.31 -4.40
C ASP A 1041 9.08 -27.21 -4.56
N GLU A 1042 8.56 -26.01 -4.88
CA GLU A 1042 7.13 -25.67 -5.07
C GLU A 1042 6.17 -26.25 -4.00
N ASN A 1043 6.59 -26.24 -2.74
CA ASN A 1043 5.78 -26.63 -1.59
C ASN A 1043 6.17 -25.85 -0.33
N PHE A 1044 5.36 -25.93 0.72
CA PHE A 1044 5.64 -25.31 2.02
C PHE A 1044 5.04 -26.09 3.21
N VAL A 1045 5.53 -25.79 4.42
CA VAL A 1045 5.07 -26.42 5.66
C VAL A 1045 4.26 -25.44 6.51
N CYS A 1046 2.96 -25.67 6.63
CA CYS A 1046 2.00 -24.76 7.25
C CYS A 1046 1.09 -25.42 8.30
N GLY A 1047 0.30 -24.59 8.97
CA GLY A 1047 -0.79 -25.01 9.83
C GLY A 1047 -0.39 -25.51 11.22
N THR A 1048 -1.39 -25.83 12.05
CA THR A 1048 -1.21 -26.22 13.46
C THR A 1048 -0.25 -27.42 13.56
N GLY A 1049 1.00 -27.14 13.91
CA GLY A 1049 2.09 -28.11 14.07
C GLY A 1049 2.82 -28.56 12.81
N GLY A 1050 2.62 -27.93 11.64
CA GLY A 1050 3.35 -28.26 10.41
C GLY A 1050 2.86 -29.50 9.67
N LEU A 1051 1.99 -29.28 8.70
CA LEU A 1051 1.59 -30.21 7.64
C LEU A 1051 2.16 -29.72 6.30
N CYS A 1052 2.37 -30.63 5.36
CA CYS A 1052 2.98 -30.31 4.05
C CYS A 1052 1.88 -29.96 3.03
N ALA A 1053 1.82 -28.68 2.66
CA ALA A 1053 0.99 -28.18 1.58
C ALA A 1053 1.80 -28.11 0.27
N HIS A 1054 1.13 -28.31 -0.85
CA HIS A 1054 1.68 -27.96 -2.16
C HIS A 1054 1.31 -26.51 -2.47
N ASN A 1055 2.10 -25.85 -3.30
CA ASN A 1055 1.66 -24.59 -3.88
C ASN A 1055 0.37 -24.86 -4.67
N THR A 1056 -0.62 -23.97 -4.60
CA THR A 1056 -2.00 -24.25 -5.00
C THR A 1056 -2.11 -24.77 -6.43
N ASP A 1057 -2.38 -26.05 -6.63
CA ASP A 1057 -2.53 -26.61 -7.99
C ASP A 1057 -3.96 -26.40 -8.53
N ALA A 1058 -4.36 -25.14 -8.63
CA ALA A 1058 -5.65 -24.73 -9.16
C ALA A 1058 -5.48 -23.53 -10.09
N ASP A 1059 -4.99 -23.86 -11.30
CA ASP A 1059 -4.78 -22.90 -12.38
C ASP A 1059 -4.01 -21.66 -11.88
N VAL A 1060 -2.79 -21.86 -11.35
CA VAL A 1060 -1.89 -20.73 -11.01
C VAL A 1060 -1.54 -19.93 -12.26
N ASP A 1061 -1.74 -20.50 -13.45
CA ASP A 1061 -1.77 -19.74 -14.67
C ASP A 1061 -3.21 -19.29 -14.95
N GLY A 1062 -4.27 -20.07 -14.95
CA GLY A 1062 -5.64 -19.59 -15.22
C GLY A 1062 -6.12 -18.39 -14.37
N ALA A 1063 -5.79 -18.31 -13.07
CA ALA A 1063 -6.06 -17.15 -12.21
C ALA A 1063 -5.16 -15.93 -12.51
N HIS A 1064 -3.95 -16.18 -13.01
CA HIS A 1064 -2.92 -15.17 -13.22
C HIS A 1064 -2.93 -14.66 -14.68
N ILE A 1065 -3.04 -15.57 -15.66
CA ILE A 1065 -3.59 -15.39 -17.02
C ILE A 1065 -4.91 -14.63 -16.96
N ARG A 1066 -5.84 -14.86 -16.01
CA ARG A 1066 -7.02 -13.99 -15.87
C ARG A 1066 -6.62 -12.54 -15.70
N THR A 1067 -5.86 -12.22 -14.66
CA THR A 1067 -5.43 -10.84 -14.39
C THR A 1067 -4.61 -10.29 -15.55
N LEU A 1068 -3.65 -11.05 -16.08
CA LEU A 1068 -2.78 -10.66 -17.20
C LEU A 1068 -3.54 -10.47 -18.53
N LEU A 1069 -4.57 -11.27 -18.81
CA LEU A 1069 -5.48 -11.09 -19.96
C LEU A 1069 -6.39 -9.89 -19.75
N LEU A 1070 -6.94 -9.69 -18.55
CA LEU A 1070 -7.77 -8.53 -18.26
C LEU A 1070 -6.97 -7.22 -18.36
N THR A 1071 -5.75 -7.17 -17.81
CA THR A 1071 -4.81 -6.05 -18.00
C THR A 1071 -4.39 -5.91 -19.47
N PHE A 1072 -4.14 -7.01 -20.20
CA PHE A 1072 -3.82 -6.95 -21.63
C PHE A 1072 -4.98 -6.39 -22.47
N PHE A 1073 -6.20 -6.90 -22.28
CA PHE A 1073 -7.39 -6.41 -22.97
C PHE A 1073 -7.68 -4.96 -22.56
N TYR A 1074 -7.63 -4.61 -21.27
CA TYR A 1074 -7.89 -3.25 -20.80
C TYR A 1074 -6.89 -2.22 -21.34
N ARG A 1075 -5.61 -2.57 -21.46
CA ARG A 1075 -4.56 -1.64 -21.95
C ARG A 1075 -4.40 -1.61 -23.47
N TYR A 1076 -4.50 -2.76 -24.14
CA TYR A 1076 -4.17 -2.89 -25.57
C TYR A 1076 -5.38 -3.09 -26.49
N GLN A 1077 -6.55 -3.50 -25.96
CA GLN A 1077 -7.73 -3.87 -26.73
C GLN A 1077 -9.04 -3.50 -25.99
N ARG A 1078 -9.07 -2.32 -25.37
CA ARG A 1078 -10.10 -1.92 -24.38
C ARG A 1078 -11.54 -2.02 -24.90
N ALA A 1079 -11.71 -1.78 -26.20
CA ALA A 1079 -12.98 -1.93 -26.91
C ALA A 1079 -13.62 -3.32 -26.76
N LEU A 1080 -12.86 -4.39 -26.53
CA LEU A 1080 -13.41 -5.74 -26.28
C LEU A 1080 -14.19 -5.81 -24.97
N ILE A 1081 -13.78 -5.06 -23.95
CA ILE A 1081 -14.45 -5.01 -22.65
C ILE A 1081 -15.63 -4.03 -22.73
N GLU A 1082 -15.43 -2.87 -23.34
CA GLU A 1082 -16.48 -1.85 -23.54
C GLU A 1082 -17.63 -2.33 -24.44
N GLN A 1083 -17.37 -3.24 -25.39
CA GLN A 1083 -18.39 -3.89 -26.22
C GLN A 1083 -18.90 -5.22 -25.64
N GLY A 1084 -18.43 -5.65 -24.46
CA GLY A 1084 -18.96 -6.80 -23.73
C GLY A 1084 -18.59 -8.17 -24.31
N TYR A 1085 -17.39 -8.31 -24.91
CA TYR A 1085 -16.91 -9.57 -25.49
C TYR A 1085 -16.05 -10.42 -24.54
N ILE A 1086 -15.76 -9.94 -23.33
CA ILE A 1086 -14.99 -10.69 -22.32
C ILE A 1086 -15.93 -11.31 -21.28
N TYR A 1087 -15.74 -12.60 -21.02
CA TYR A 1087 -16.53 -13.37 -20.05
C TYR A 1087 -15.60 -14.29 -19.22
N ILE A 1088 -16.18 -14.90 -18.20
CA ILE A 1088 -15.59 -15.86 -17.26
C ILE A 1088 -16.59 -17.03 -17.15
N ALA A 1089 -16.18 -18.28 -17.39
CA ALA A 1089 -17.09 -19.41 -17.21
C ALA A 1089 -17.14 -19.87 -15.76
N CYS A 1090 -18.35 -20.24 -15.34
CA CYS A 1090 -18.62 -20.84 -14.04
C CYS A 1090 -19.02 -22.31 -14.28
N PRO A 1091 -18.08 -23.26 -14.40
CA PRO A 1091 -18.42 -24.67 -14.53
C PRO A 1091 -19.11 -25.18 -13.24
N PRO A 1092 -20.05 -26.13 -13.33
CA PRO A 1092 -20.65 -26.74 -12.15
C PRO A 1092 -19.63 -27.58 -11.39
N LEU A 1093 -19.76 -27.58 -10.07
CA LEU A 1093 -18.89 -28.38 -9.20
C LEU A 1093 -19.26 -29.87 -9.24
N TYR A 1094 -20.52 -30.21 -9.52
CA TYR A 1094 -21.03 -31.58 -9.43
C TYR A 1094 -21.92 -32.00 -10.60
N LYS A 1095 -21.91 -33.30 -10.88
CA LYS A 1095 -22.96 -34.04 -11.59
C LYS A 1095 -23.54 -35.11 -10.66
N VAL A 1096 -24.85 -35.14 -10.52
CA VAL A 1096 -25.59 -36.20 -9.82
C VAL A 1096 -26.38 -37.01 -10.83
N GLU A 1097 -26.11 -38.32 -10.92
CA GLU A 1097 -26.80 -39.25 -11.83
C GLU A 1097 -27.69 -40.22 -11.04
N ARG A 1098 -28.93 -40.42 -11.49
CA ARG A 1098 -29.89 -41.35 -10.88
C ARG A 1098 -30.66 -42.11 -11.96
N GLY A 1099 -30.25 -43.35 -12.22
CA GLY A 1099 -30.84 -44.20 -13.25
C GLY A 1099 -30.47 -43.71 -14.65
N LYS A 1100 -31.43 -43.08 -15.35
CA LYS A 1100 -31.21 -42.45 -16.67
C LYS A 1100 -31.15 -40.92 -16.62
N ASN A 1101 -31.51 -40.32 -15.49
CA ASN A 1101 -31.55 -38.86 -15.34
C ASN A 1101 -30.26 -38.40 -14.68
N HIS A 1102 -29.81 -37.20 -15.02
CA HIS A 1102 -28.74 -36.54 -14.30
C HIS A 1102 -29.02 -35.04 -14.13
N LYS A 1103 -28.38 -34.40 -13.16
CA LYS A 1103 -28.42 -32.95 -12.96
C LYS A 1103 -27.02 -32.44 -12.61
N TYR A 1104 -26.64 -31.33 -13.23
CA TYR A 1104 -25.44 -30.57 -12.91
C TYR A 1104 -25.76 -29.49 -11.87
N LEU A 1105 -24.83 -29.23 -10.94
CA LEU A 1105 -25.06 -28.43 -9.73
C LEU A 1105 -23.83 -27.56 -9.44
N TYR A 1106 -24.07 -26.29 -9.13
CA TYR A 1106 -23.04 -25.24 -9.10
C TYR A 1106 -22.60 -24.88 -7.67
N SER A 1107 -23.26 -25.43 -6.64
CA SER A 1107 -22.83 -25.32 -5.24
C SER A 1107 -23.16 -26.57 -4.43
N ASP A 1108 -22.44 -26.77 -3.31
CA ASP A 1108 -22.76 -27.82 -2.33
C ASP A 1108 -24.15 -27.65 -1.70
N ARG A 1109 -24.66 -26.42 -1.64
CA ARG A 1109 -26.04 -26.16 -1.25
C ARG A 1109 -27.03 -26.77 -2.24
N GLU A 1110 -26.86 -26.54 -3.53
CA GLU A 1110 -27.69 -27.18 -4.57
C GLU A 1110 -27.55 -28.71 -4.54
N LEU A 1111 -26.35 -29.23 -4.26
CA LEU A 1111 -26.10 -30.65 -4.09
C LEU A 1111 -26.92 -31.23 -2.93
N GLN A 1112 -26.83 -30.64 -1.74
CA GLN A 1112 -27.59 -31.10 -0.58
C GLN A 1112 -29.10 -30.92 -0.77
N GLU A 1113 -29.57 -29.79 -1.30
CA GLU A 1113 -30.99 -29.57 -1.57
C GLU A 1113 -31.52 -30.58 -2.61
N HIS A 1114 -30.76 -30.87 -3.68
CA HIS A 1114 -31.18 -31.86 -4.67
C HIS A 1114 -31.16 -33.30 -4.14
N VAL A 1115 -30.12 -33.71 -3.41
CA VAL A 1115 -30.03 -35.04 -2.78
C VAL A 1115 -31.17 -35.25 -1.77
N ARG A 1116 -31.56 -34.21 -1.00
CA ARG A 1116 -32.71 -34.24 -0.08
C ARG A 1116 -34.07 -34.43 -0.78
N THR A 1117 -34.16 -34.25 -2.12
CA THR A 1117 -35.38 -34.61 -2.88
C THR A 1117 -35.49 -36.10 -3.20
N PHE A 1118 -34.46 -36.90 -2.90
CA PHE A 1118 -34.46 -38.34 -3.15
C PHE A 1118 -34.91 -39.12 -1.90
N PRO A 1119 -35.71 -40.21 -2.05
CA PRO A 1119 -36.02 -41.11 -0.95
C PRO A 1119 -34.75 -41.72 -0.32
N GLU A 1120 -34.80 -42.04 0.97
CA GLU A 1120 -33.64 -42.52 1.76
C GLU A 1120 -32.93 -43.74 1.15
N ASN A 1121 -33.66 -44.60 0.44
CA ASN A 1121 -33.12 -45.80 -0.24
C ASN A 1121 -32.80 -45.59 -1.73
N ALA A 1122 -32.66 -44.33 -2.18
CA ALA A 1122 -32.35 -44.03 -3.57
C ALA A 1122 -30.87 -44.25 -3.89
N ASN A 1123 -30.58 -45.11 -4.87
CA ASN A 1123 -29.24 -45.28 -5.42
C ASN A 1123 -28.97 -44.21 -6.48
N TYR A 1124 -27.91 -43.41 -6.30
CA TYR A 1124 -27.46 -42.34 -7.20
C TYR A 1124 -25.94 -42.19 -7.12
N THR A 1125 -25.34 -41.62 -8.16
CA THR A 1125 -23.88 -41.43 -8.30
C THR A 1125 -23.57 -39.94 -8.28
N ILE A 1126 -22.53 -39.51 -7.56
CA ILE A 1126 -22.02 -38.14 -7.60
C ILE A 1126 -20.64 -38.16 -8.25
N GLN A 1127 -20.44 -37.33 -9.29
CA GLN A 1127 -19.13 -37.00 -9.86
C GLN A 1127 -18.85 -35.53 -9.55
N ARG A 1128 -17.70 -35.22 -8.94
CA ARG A 1128 -17.21 -33.84 -8.73
C ARG A 1128 -16.23 -33.49 -9.87
N PHE A 1129 -16.20 -32.23 -10.28
CA PHE A 1129 -15.25 -31.71 -11.27
C PHE A 1129 -14.26 -30.76 -10.59
N LYS A 1130 -12.94 -30.90 -10.83
CA LYS A 1130 -11.91 -29.99 -10.27
C LYS A 1130 -11.50 -28.86 -11.23
N GLY A 1131 -11.93 -28.90 -12.48
CA GLY A 1131 -11.56 -27.95 -13.53
C GLY A 1131 -11.94 -28.46 -14.93
N LEU A 1132 -11.78 -27.61 -15.95
CA LEU A 1132 -12.27 -27.89 -17.31
C LEU A 1132 -11.59 -29.10 -17.99
N GLY A 1133 -10.36 -29.45 -17.59
CA GLY A 1133 -9.61 -30.57 -18.16
C GLY A 1133 -10.14 -31.96 -17.79
N GLU A 1134 -10.77 -32.10 -16.62
CA GLU A 1134 -11.26 -33.40 -16.10
C GLU A 1134 -12.68 -33.75 -16.55
N MET A 1135 -13.42 -32.79 -17.10
CA MET A 1135 -14.75 -33.02 -17.62
C MET A 1135 -14.64 -33.82 -18.93
N MET A 1136 -15.35 -34.95 -19.04
CA MET A 1136 -15.42 -35.67 -20.30
C MET A 1136 -16.01 -34.76 -21.39
N PRO A 1137 -15.63 -34.90 -22.68
CA PRO A 1137 -16.05 -34.00 -23.76
C PRO A 1137 -17.56 -33.67 -23.79
N GLN A 1138 -18.42 -34.68 -23.59
CA GLN A 1138 -19.86 -34.49 -23.51
C GLN A 1138 -20.30 -33.71 -22.26
N GLN A 1139 -19.69 -33.98 -21.10
CA GLN A 1139 -20.02 -33.29 -19.85
C GLN A 1139 -19.64 -31.81 -19.93
N LEU A 1140 -18.45 -31.52 -20.47
CA LEU A 1140 -17.97 -30.16 -20.70
C LEU A 1140 -18.89 -29.39 -21.67
N TRP A 1141 -19.40 -30.07 -22.71
CA TRP A 1141 -20.46 -29.53 -23.56
C TRP A 1141 -21.70 -29.19 -22.74
N ASP A 1142 -22.32 -30.20 -22.10
CA ASP A 1142 -23.60 -30.08 -21.39
C ASP A 1142 -23.63 -28.93 -20.35
N THR A 1143 -22.48 -28.54 -19.79
CA THR A 1143 -22.40 -27.62 -18.65
C THR A 1143 -21.79 -26.25 -18.91
N THR A 1144 -20.79 -26.20 -19.79
CA THR A 1144 -19.85 -25.05 -19.84
C THR A 1144 -19.69 -24.53 -21.26
N MET A 1145 -19.94 -25.36 -22.27
CA MET A 1145 -19.84 -24.96 -23.67
C MET A 1145 -21.21 -24.74 -24.32
N ASP A 1146 -22.25 -25.52 -24.00
CA ASP A 1146 -23.59 -25.35 -24.58
C ASP A 1146 -24.19 -23.97 -24.24
N PRO A 1147 -24.44 -23.08 -25.23
CA PRO A 1147 -25.04 -21.77 -25.00
C PRO A 1147 -26.44 -21.80 -24.39
N ALA A 1148 -27.14 -22.94 -24.40
CA ALA A 1148 -28.48 -23.11 -23.84
C ALA A 1148 -28.47 -23.62 -22.38
N GLN A 1149 -27.32 -23.99 -21.81
CA GLN A 1149 -27.21 -24.54 -20.45
C GLN A 1149 -26.19 -23.83 -19.55
N ARG A 1150 -25.14 -23.23 -20.13
CA ARG A 1150 -23.97 -22.74 -19.38
C ARG A 1150 -24.18 -21.43 -18.60
N THR A 1151 -23.37 -21.25 -17.57
CA THR A 1151 -23.24 -19.99 -16.81
C THR A 1151 -21.93 -19.28 -17.16
N LEU A 1152 -22.03 -18.01 -17.58
CA LEU A 1152 -20.89 -17.11 -17.81
C LEU A 1152 -21.11 -15.81 -17.02
N LYS A 1153 -20.12 -15.37 -16.21
CA LYS A 1153 -20.04 -13.97 -15.76
C LYS A 1153 -19.46 -13.14 -16.90
N GLN A 1154 -20.17 -12.10 -17.34
CA GLN A 1154 -19.57 -11.08 -18.22
C GLN A 1154 -18.61 -10.20 -17.41
N VAL A 1155 -17.48 -9.81 -17.98
CA VAL A 1155 -16.52 -8.92 -17.32
C VAL A 1155 -16.86 -7.48 -17.68
N GLU A 1156 -17.11 -6.66 -16.66
CA GLU A 1156 -17.38 -5.24 -16.86
C GLU A 1156 -16.08 -4.43 -16.89
N ILE A 1157 -16.15 -3.20 -17.41
CA ILE A 1157 -14.96 -2.33 -17.41
C ILE A 1157 -14.52 -1.95 -15.99
N GLU A 1158 -15.40 -2.04 -15.00
CA GLU A 1158 -15.04 -1.82 -13.60
C GLU A 1158 -14.22 -3.00 -13.03
N ASP A 1159 -14.59 -4.27 -13.31
CA ASP A 1159 -13.77 -5.46 -12.99
C ASP A 1159 -12.37 -5.34 -13.61
N ALA A 1160 -12.30 -4.98 -14.89
CA ALA A 1160 -11.04 -4.93 -15.63
C ALA A 1160 -10.17 -3.71 -15.28
N ALA A 1161 -10.79 -2.55 -15.02
CA ALA A 1161 -10.10 -1.39 -14.49
C ALA A 1161 -9.66 -1.60 -13.04
N GLU A 1162 -10.34 -2.44 -12.24
CA GLU A 1162 -9.85 -2.84 -10.92
C GLU A 1162 -8.58 -3.68 -11.02
N ALA A 1163 -8.61 -4.72 -11.86
CA ALA A 1163 -7.44 -5.55 -12.14
C ALA A 1163 -6.26 -4.70 -12.64
N ASP A 1164 -6.49 -3.77 -13.58
CA ASP A 1164 -5.48 -2.85 -14.07
C ASP A 1164 -5.02 -1.83 -13.01
N ARG A 1165 -5.93 -1.23 -12.22
CA ARG A 1165 -5.57 -0.30 -11.12
C ARG A 1165 -4.65 -0.98 -10.11
N ILE A 1166 -5.03 -2.17 -9.63
CA ILE A 1166 -4.25 -2.95 -8.68
C ILE A 1166 -2.87 -3.30 -9.28
N PHE A 1167 -2.83 -3.79 -10.53
CA PHE A 1167 -1.58 -4.12 -11.20
C PHE A 1167 -0.68 -2.88 -11.42
N THR A 1168 -1.26 -1.75 -11.83
CA THR A 1168 -0.54 -0.48 -12.08
C THR A 1168 0.00 0.13 -10.79
N ILE A 1169 -0.80 0.14 -9.71
CA ILE A 1169 -0.39 0.69 -8.41
C ILE A 1169 0.72 -0.16 -7.80
N LEU A 1170 0.62 -1.49 -7.87
CA LEU A 1170 1.58 -2.40 -7.24
C LEU A 1170 2.84 -2.68 -8.07
N MET A 1171 2.77 -2.63 -9.41
CA MET A 1171 3.91 -2.95 -10.29
C MET A 1171 4.47 -1.77 -11.10
N GLY A 1172 3.80 -0.61 -11.18
CA GLY A 1172 4.31 0.57 -11.88
C GLY A 1172 5.41 1.33 -11.11
N ASP A 1173 6.16 2.18 -11.82
CA ASP A 1173 7.31 2.93 -11.26
C ASP A 1173 6.91 4.11 -10.34
N ARG A 1174 5.62 4.45 -10.29
CA ARG A 1174 5.13 5.66 -9.62
C ARG A 1174 4.97 5.40 -8.11
N VAL A 1175 6.00 5.76 -7.33
CA VAL A 1175 5.97 5.69 -5.85
C VAL A 1175 4.83 6.53 -5.27
N ALA A 1176 4.57 7.73 -5.82
CA ALA A 1176 3.56 8.64 -5.27
C ALA A 1176 2.14 8.06 -5.23
N PRO A 1177 1.53 7.51 -6.31
CA PRO A 1177 0.22 6.85 -6.22
C PRO A 1177 0.17 5.60 -5.32
N ARG A 1178 1.25 4.82 -5.20
CA ARG A 1178 1.33 3.70 -4.25
C ARG A 1178 1.30 4.21 -2.81
N ARG A 1179 2.10 5.24 -2.53
CA ARG A 1179 2.15 5.93 -1.25
C ARG A 1179 0.85 6.65 -0.91
N GLU A 1180 0.22 7.31 -1.88
CA GLU A 1180 -1.05 8.03 -1.73
C GLU A 1180 -2.23 7.06 -1.56
N PHE A 1181 -2.18 5.86 -2.16
CA PHE A 1181 -3.10 4.76 -1.87
C PHE A 1181 -2.95 4.28 -0.40
N ILE A 1182 -1.72 4.03 0.05
CA ILE A 1182 -1.42 3.66 1.46
C ILE A 1182 -1.85 4.77 2.43
N GLU A 1183 -1.50 6.03 2.16
CA GLU A 1183 -1.83 7.21 2.98
C GLU A 1183 -3.34 7.55 2.96
N THR A 1184 -4.09 7.19 1.91
CA THR A 1184 -5.55 7.42 1.83
C THR A 1184 -6.36 6.34 2.54
N TYR A 1185 -6.04 5.06 2.33
CA TYR A 1185 -6.76 3.95 2.99
C TYR A 1185 -6.31 3.72 4.44
N GLY A 1186 -5.09 4.12 4.81
CA GLY A 1186 -4.53 4.01 6.17
C GLY A 1186 -5.29 4.74 7.28
N SER A 1187 -6.28 5.58 6.95
CA SER A 1187 -7.16 6.24 7.92
C SER A 1187 -8.45 5.46 8.23
N LYS A 1188 -8.86 4.54 7.34
CA LYS A 1188 -9.99 3.62 7.54
C LYS A 1188 -9.55 2.23 7.99
N LEU A 1189 -8.26 1.93 7.83
CA LEU A 1189 -7.61 0.82 8.51
C LEU A 1189 -7.45 1.15 10.00
N ASN A 1190 -7.75 0.17 10.83
CA ASN A 1190 -7.48 0.23 12.27
C ASN A 1190 -5.98 -0.02 12.50
N LEU A 1191 -5.35 0.70 13.41
CA LEU A 1191 -3.88 0.68 13.66
C LEU A 1191 -3.36 -0.63 14.32
N MET A 1192 -4.14 -1.70 14.25
CA MET A 1192 -3.72 -3.08 14.57
C MET A 1192 -3.82 -4.02 13.36
N ASP A 1193 -4.36 -3.55 12.24
CA ASP A 1193 -4.70 -4.35 11.05
C ASP A 1193 -3.86 -3.98 9.80
N LEU A 1194 -3.02 -2.93 9.86
CA LEU A 1194 -1.97 -2.68 8.86
C LEU A 1194 -0.83 -1.80 9.41
N ASP A 1195 0.42 -2.21 9.20
CA ASP A 1195 1.62 -1.57 9.81
C ASP A 1195 2.25 -0.44 8.95
N ILE A 1196 3.17 0.31 9.56
CA ILE A 1196 4.23 1.12 8.93
C ILE A 1196 5.48 0.26 8.75
#